data_AF-A0A7C5QI75-F1
#
_entry.id   AF-A0A7C5QI75-F1
#
_cell.length_a   1.000
_cell.length_b   1.000
_cell.length_c   1.000
_cell.angle_alpha   90.00
_cell.angle_beta   90.00
_cell.angle_gamma   90.00
#
_symmetry.space_group_name_H-M   'P 1'
#
loop_
_entity.id
_entity.type
_entity.pdbx_description
1 polymer ?
#
loop_
_entity_poly.entity_id
_entity_poly.type
_entity_poly.pdbx_seq_one_letter_code
_entity_poly.pdbx_strand_id
1 'polypeptide(L)'
;MAQTKKIEITINGKVISVPRGSMLLGAIKQAGFDVPVLCHHKDLTPNGSCRLCIVKVSINGRSSIVTSCNYPVRDKLLVVTEDDELNKHRKILAEMYLGRWPNVEAVKQIAKKCGVENSRFASDITDTNPKACILCTHCVRACKEFVLEEVLDFAGRGIKRHLTMPFGVVDRHCVGCSSCAYVCPTGAIEIVDDLNNPADPIMIRNHGMKINAEMATLDAVQNRMREVGTANIIDVMNAYDLLPVHNFRYGSHPEAHKIDSKMLKRHYFTQGMADGCWKGCSMACAKAVDGFVLRTGPYKGQKVVVDGPEYETAAGSANMGCFDPDFLVEFNFYCDTYGIDTISFSTTMAFVMEAFESGVINENDTGGMKLKFGATNEVLEILHQMAEGKGFGVEVGQGVRWLKEKWIKEGKPAQFLNDIGMETKGLEFSEYVTKESLAQQGGYGMAVKGPQHDEAWLIFMDMVNNQIPTFEDKAEALYYFPLFRTWFGLQGLCKIIWNDVVPADNYLQKEAHKIPEHVRNFQKFYEGMTGIPLDEKKMLDQIARVYNLQRIMSKLLGFGTRKDDRIPYRAMGPVTKEEYESRAERYDRQLKEIIGVDPAGKSTEEKMKILRKYREEQYEKLMDAVYKRRGWTKDGVPKIERLRELGIDLPELVEIVKDAQE
;
A
#
# COMPACT_ATOMS: atom_id res chain seq x y z
N MET A 1 17.66 -1.30 -1.20
CA MET A 1 17.96 0.11 -0.84
C MET A 1 19.43 0.41 -1.12
N ALA A 2 19.75 1.43 -1.93
CA ALA A 2 21.13 1.88 -2.09
C ALA A 2 21.61 2.57 -0.79
N GLN A 3 22.74 2.16 -0.23
CA GLN A 3 23.32 2.79 0.97
C GLN A 3 23.60 4.28 0.67
N THR A 4 22.89 5.18 1.35
CA THR A 4 23.13 6.62 1.25
C THR A 4 24.49 6.95 1.87
N LYS A 5 25.43 7.42 1.05
CA LYS A 5 26.78 7.83 1.47
C LYS A 5 26.68 8.87 2.60
N LYS A 6 27.28 8.58 3.76
CA LYS A 6 27.34 9.53 4.90
C LYS A 6 28.51 10.50 4.75
N ILE A 7 28.35 11.71 5.28
CA ILE A 7 29.35 12.78 5.28
C ILE A 7 29.51 13.28 6.72
N GLU A 8 30.76 13.51 7.11
CA GLU A 8 31.10 14.13 8.39
C GLU A 8 31.07 15.65 8.27
N ILE A 9 30.38 16.30 9.21
CA ILE A 9 30.37 17.76 9.36
C ILE A 9 30.65 18.12 10.81
N THR A 10 31.18 19.32 11.04
CA THR A 10 31.48 19.85 12.37
C THR A 10 30.56 21.03 12.67
N ILE A 11 29.77 20.94 13.74
CA ILE A 11 28.83 21.98 14.18
C ILE A 11 29.27 22.45 15.56
N ASN A 12 29.68 23.72 15.70
CA ASN A 12 30.21 24.29 16.94
C ASN A 12 31.29 23.39 17.61
N GLY A 13 32.20 22.84 16.81
CA GLY A 13 33.24 21.93 17.29
C GLY A 13 32.82 20.46 17.49
N LYS A 14 31.52 20.14 17.42
CA LYS A 14 31.02 18.75 17.51
C LYS A 14 30.95 18.10 16.13
N VAL A 15 31.64 16.98 15.96
CA VAL A 15 31.60 16.19 14.72
C VAL A 15 30.39 15.28 14.72
N ILE A 16 29.60 15.29 13.64
CA ILE A 16 28.48 14.38 13.42
C ILE A 16 28.53 13.79 12.01
N SER A 17 27.93 12.61 11.84
CA SER A 17 27.80 11.94 10.56
C SER A 17 26.34 11.98 10.09
N VAL A 18 26.11 12.53 8.89
CA VAL A 18 24.77 12.68 8.31
C VAL A 18 24.70 12.12 6.89
N PRO A 19 23.54 11.64 6.41
CA PRO A 19 23.37 11.28 5.02
C PRO A 19 23.66 12.45 4.08
N ARG A 20 24.35 12.20 2.96
CA ARG A 20 24.57 13.21 1.92
C ARG A 20 23.21 13.70 1.40
N GLY A 21 23.06 15.02 1.32
CA GLY A 21 21.84 15.68 0.85
C GLY A 21 20.86 16.06 1.96
N SER A 22 21.06 15.62 3.21
CA SER A 22 20.24 16.07 4.34
C SER A 22 20.29 17.59 4.51
N MET A 23 19.19 18.18 4.96
CA MET A 23 19.12 19.62 5.24
C MET A 23 19.88 19.95 6.53
N LEU A 24 20.69 21.00 6.49
CA LEU A 24 21.59 21.39 7.59
C LEU A 24 20.85 21.64 8.91
N LEU A 25 19.62 22.17 8.89
CA LEU A 25 18.82 22.37 10.10
C LEU A 25 18.54 21.07 10.85
N GLY A 26 18.27 19.96 10.13
CA GLY A 26 18.08 18.65 10.75
C GLY A 26 19.36 18.16 11.42
N ALA A 27 20.50 18.37 10.75
CA ALA A 27 21.82 18.02 11.28
C ALA A 27 22.19 18.84 12.53
N ILE A 28 21.86 20.14 12.55
CA ILE A 28 22.03 21.02 13.71
C ILE A 28 21.25 20.48 14.93
N LYS A 29 19.98 20.09 14.71
CA LYS A 29 19.15 19.49 15.76
C LYS A 29 19.71 18.15 16.24
N GLN A 30 20.18 17.30 15.33
CA GLN A 30 20.83 16.03 15.68
C GLN A 30 22.10 16.23 16.52
N ALA A 31 22.85 17.32 16.28
CA ALA A 31 24.00 17.68 17.09
C ALA A 31 23.63 18.21 18.48
N GLY A 32 22.34 18.48 18.76
CA GLY A 32 21.86 19.03 20.03
C GLY A 32 21.86 20.56 20.08
N PHE A 33 22.02 21.23 18.94
CA PHE A 33 21.95 22.68 18.84
C PHE A 33 20.59 23.12 18.29
N ASP A 34 20.21 24.35 18.61
CA ASP A 34 18.92 24.92 18.22
C ASP A 34 19.14 26.26 17.52
N VAL A 35 18.33 26.54 16.49
CA VAL A 35 18.33 27.82 15.77
C VAL A 35 16.90 28.34 15.63
N PRO A 36 16.65 29.66 15.71
CA PRO A 36 15.30 30.18 15.62
C PRO A 36 14.69 29.92 14.24
N VAL A 37 13.45 29.44 14.19
CA VAL A 37 12.72 29.17 12.95
C VAL A 37 11.25 29.54 13.11
N LEU A 38 10.65 30.14 12.07
CA LEU A 38 9.23 30.49 12.06
C LEU A 38 8.48 29.87 10.86
N CYS A 39 9.14 29.75 9.70
CA CYS A 39 8.55 29.21 8.46
C CYS A 39 8.90 27.73 8.20
N HIS A 40 9.50 27.05 9.17
CA HIS A 40 9.87 25.64 9.05
C HIS A 40 8.84 24.78 9.79
N HIS A 41 8.32 23.77 9.11
CA HIS A 41 7.52 22.70 9.69
C HIS A 41 8.21 21.38 9.37
N LYS A 42 8.24 20.43 10.31
CA LYS A 42 8.94 19.14 10.13
C LYS A 42 8.39 18.31 8.95
N ASP A 43 7.10 18.49 8.68
CA ASP A 43 6.36 17.71 7.69
C ASP A 43 6.25 18.43 6.33
N LEU A 44 6.85 19.61 6.14
CA LEU A 44 6.76 20.38 4.88
C LEU A 44 8.14 20.62 4.26
N THR A 45 8.19 20.77 2.94
CA THR A 45 9.44 21.13 2.27
C THR A 45 9.97 22.50 2.75
N PRO A 46 11.28 22.62 3.04
CA PRO A 46 11.84 23.90 3.51
C PRO A 46 11.86 24.98 2.41
N ASN A 47 11.46 26.21 2.76
CA ASN A 47 11.46 27.36 1.84
C ASN A 47 12.43 28.50 2.22
N GLY A 48 12.90 28.54 3.47
CA GLY A 48 13.80 29.59 3.98
C GLY A 48 13.21 31.01 4.05
N SER A 49 11.89 31.19 4.04
CA SER A 49 11.27 32.53 3.93
C SER A 49 11.53 33.45 5.12
N CYS A 50 11.58 32.92 6.36
CA CYS A 50 11.75 33.75 7.56
C CYS A 50 13.19 34.22 7.83
N ARG A 51 14.20 33.59 7.21
CA ARG A 51 15.64 33.90 7.38
C ARG A 51 16.20 33.86 8.81
N LEU A 52 15.43 33.44 9.81
CA LEU A 52 15.90 33.34 11.20
C LEU A 52 16.92 32.19 11.42
N CYS A 53 16.81 31.14 10.61
CA CYS A 53 17.65 29.94 10.66
C CYS A 53 19.08 30.11 10.09
N ILE A 54 19.52 31.36 9.90
CA ILE A 54 20.83 31.66 9.34
C ILE A 54 21.95 31.09 10.19
N VAL A 55 22.96 30.51 9.56
CA VAL A 55 24.18 29.98 10.18
C VAL A 55 25.37 30.32 9.30
N LYS A 56 26.56 30.37 9.89
CA LYS A 56 27.81 30.57 9.14
C LYS A 56 28.37 29.21 8.77
N VAL A 57 28.60 28.98 7.49
CA VAL A 57 29.20 27.75 6.96
C VAL A 57 30.54 28.08 6.35
N SER A 58 31.57 27.29 6.65
CA SER A 58 32.90 27.40 6.06
C SER A 58 33.25 26.14 5.27
N ILE A 59 33.68 26.34 4.02
CA ILE A 59 34.12 25.28 3.08
C ILE A 59 35.46 25.72 2.51
N ASN A 60 36.50 24.88 2.63
CA ASN A 60 37.84 25.15 2.10
C ASN A 60 38.37 26.57 2.45
N GLY A 61 38.13 27.03 3.68
CA GLY A 61 38.55 28.34 4.17
C GLY A 61 37.69 29.54 3.74
N ARG A 62 36.64 29.34 2.94
CA ARG A 62 35.66 30.39 2.59
C ARG A 62 34.41 30.27 3.44
N SER A 63 34.03 31.36 4.10
CA SER A 63 32.85 31.42 4.96
C SER A 63 31.72 32.21 4.32
N SER A 64 30.48 31.73 4.46
CA SER A 64 29.26 32.42 4.03
C SER A 64 28.12 32.22 5.03
N ILE A 65 27.18 33.16 5.07
CA ILE A 65 25.94 33.03 5.84
C ILE A 65 24.89 32.39 4.94
N VAL A 66 24.30 31.30 5.41
CA VAL A 66 23.30 30.53 4.68
C VAL A 66 22.10 30.23 5.57
N THR A 67 20.94 29.98 4.97
CA THR A 67 19.76 29.48 5.69
C THR A 67 19.86 27.98 5.92
N SER A 68 19.99 27.53 7.17
CA SER A 68 20.18 26.11 7.48
C SER A 68 19.01 25.21 7.05
N CYS A 69 17.77 25.72 7.02
CA CYS A 69 16.60 24.91 6.73
C CYS A 69 16.56 24.34 5.30
N ASN A 70 17.15 25.03 4.31
CA ASN A 70 17.14 24.63 2.90
C ASN A 70 18.56 24.49 2.33
N TYR A 71 19.57 24.35 3.20
CA TYR A 71 20.95 24.15 2.79
C TYR A 71 21.30 22.65 2.79
N PRO A 72 21.41 22.00 1.61
CA PRO A 72 21.72 20.57 1.54
C PRO A 72 23.19 20.32 1.87
N VAL A 73 23.46 19.37 2.76
CA VAL A 73 24.83 18.96 3.12
C VAL A 73 25.42 18.11 2.00
N ARG A 74 26.33 18.70 1.22
CA ARG A 74 26.98 18.03 0.08
C ARG A 74 28.45 17.70 0.32
N ASP A 75 29.14 18.42 1.19
CA ASP A 75 30.57 18.26 1.43
C ASP A 75 30.86 18.36 2.93
N LYS A 76 32.12 18.21 3.34
CA LYS A 76 32.52 18.48 4.73
C LYS A 76 32.33 19.96 5.03
N LEU A 77 31.59 20.27 6.10
CA LEU A 77 31.24 21.64 6.50
C LEU A 77 31.76 21.91 7.91
N LEU A 78 32.27 23.13 8.13
CA LEU A 78 32.36 23.72 9.45
C LEU A 78 31.21 24.69 9.64
N VAL A 79 30.42 24.51 10.68
CA VAL A 79 29.17 25.25 10.92
C VAL A 79 29.23 25.94 12.27
N VAL A 80 28.96 27.24 12.27
CA VAL A 80 28.79 28.06 13.47
C VAL A 80 27.33 28.50 13.54
N THR A 81 26.64 28.12 14.61
CA THR A 81 25.21 28.44 14.77
C THR A 81 24.97 29.76 15.48
N GLU A 82 25.97 30.30 16.17
CA GLU A 82 25.91 31.54 16.93
C GLU A 82 27.23 32.32 16.82
N ASP A 83 27.14 33.58 16.40
CA ASP A 83 28.20 34.59 16.48
C ASP A 83 27.54 35.99 16.55
N ASP A 84 28.33 37.04 16.80
CA ASP A 84 27.81 38.42 16.92
C ASP A 84 27.10 38.91 15.65
N GLU A 85 27.58 38.50 14.47
CA GLU A 85 27.03 38.88 13.17
C GLU A 85 25.66 38.22 12.93
N LEU A 86 25.55 36.91 13.18
CA LEU A 86 24.32 36.13 13.11
C LEU A 86 23.28 36.65 14.11
N ASN A 87 23.71 36.94 15.33
CA ASN A 87 22.83 37.44 16.39
C ASN A 87 22.29 38.83 16.05
N LYS A 88 23.12 39.73 15.49
CA LYS A 88 22.68 41.04 15.01
C LYS A 88 21.62 40.91 13.90
N HIS A 89 21.83 40.03 12.93
CA HIS A 89 20.86 39.78 11.85
C HIS A 89 19.55 39.19 12.39
N ARG A 90 19.62 38.18 13.26
CA ARG A 90 18.44 37.55 13.88
C ARG A 90 17.64 38.56 14.71
N LYS A 91 18.33 39.42 15.47
CA LYS A 91 17.69 40.46 16.29
C LYS A 91 16.89 41.43 15.43
N ILE A 92 17.49 41.93 14.33
CA ILE A 92 16.79 42.83 13.40
C ILE A 92 15.56 42.14 12.78
N LEU A 93 15.71 40.91 12.28
CA LEU A 93 14.60 40.17 11.67
C LEU A 93 13.47 39.92 12.68
N ALA A 94 13.81 39.46 13.88
CA ALA A 94 12.84 39.19 14.93
C ALA A 94 12.13 40.47 15.40
N GLU A 95 12.85 41.59 15.47
CA GLU A 95 12.28 42.91 15.75
C GLU A 95 11.29 43.35 14.66
N MET A 96 11.59 43.13 13.37
CA MET A 96 10.66 43.40 12.27
C MET A 96 9.40 42.53 12.34
N TYR A 97 9.55 41.23 12.63
CA TYR A 97 8.42 40.32 12.84
C TYR A 97 7.54 40.79 14.00
N LEU A 98 8.14 41.12 15.15
CA LEU A 98 7.43 41.62 16.32
C LEU A 98 6.74 42.97 16.06
N GLY A 99 7.35 43.85 15.26
CA GLY A 99 6.76 45.14 14.89
C GLY A 99 5.50 44.98 14.04
N ARG A 100 5.47 43.98 13.15
CA ARG A 100 4.30 43.70 12.32
C ARG A 100 3.22 42.88 13.03
N TRP A 101 3.59 41.93 13.90
CA TRP A 101 2.66 41.02 14.57
C TRP A 101 2.91 40.96 16.09
N PRO A 102 2.72 42.08 16.82
CA PRO A 102 3.12 42.20 18.23
C PRO A 102 2.36 41.28 19.17
N ASN A 103 1.17 40.81 18.79
CA ASN A 103 0.30 40.01 19.65
C ASN A 103 0.31 38.50 19.32
N VAL A 104 0.98 38.08 18.25
CA VAL A 104 1.03 36.67 17.84
C VAL A 104 2.06 35.92 18.70
N GLU A 105 1.62 34.88 19.39
CA GLU A 105 2.44 34.16 20.39
C GLU A 105 3.70 33.51 19.78
N ALA A 106 3.59 32.87 18.61
CA ALA A 106 4.74 32.29 17.91
C ALA A 106 5.81 33.35 17.55
N VAL A 107 5.40 34.59 17.27
CA VAL A 107 6.31 35.70 16.99
C VAL A 107 6.98 36.20 18.26
N LYS A 108 6.22 36.34 19.37
CA LYS A 108 6.78 36.71 20.67
C LYS A 108 7.84 35.72 21.16
N GLN A 109 7.58 34.42 21.02
CA GLN A 109 8.52 33.38 21.40
C GLN A 109 9.83 33.45 20.61
N ILE A 110 9.74 33.70 19.30
CA ILE A 110 10.91 33.89 18.45
C ILE A 110 11.65 35.19 18.77
N ALA A 111 10.94 36.28 19.02
CA ALA A 111 11.54 37.55 19.44
C ALA A 111 12.34 37.40 20.74
N LYS A 112 11.73 36.75 21.74
CA LYS A 112 12.39 36.42 23.00
C LYS A 112 13.64 35.56 22.79
N LYS A 113 13.55 34.52 21.96
CA LYS A 113 14.70 33.66 21.61
C LYS A 113 15.84 34.43 20.93
N CYS A 114 15.53 35.51 20.23
CA CYS A 114 16.51 36.39 19.58
C CYS A 114 16.93 37.60 20.45
N GLY A 115 16.51 37.68 21.72
CA GLY A 115 16.84 38.79 22.63
C GLY A 115 16.15 40.12 22.27
N VAL A 116 14.90 40.06 21.80
CA VAL A 116 14.06 41.21 21.46
C VAL A 116 12.80 41.21 22.33
N GLU A 117 12.61 42.28 23.11
CA GLU A 117 11.41 42.48 23.93
C GLU A 117 10.42 43.49 23.31
N ASN A 118 10.94 44.51 22.63
CA ASN A 118 10.17 45.59 22.02
C ASN A 118 10.63 45.81 20.58
N SER A 119 9.74 46.37 19.74
CA SER A 119 10.04 46.64 18.34
C SER A 119 9.94 48.14 18.01
N ARG A 120 10.94 48.64 17.28
CA ARG A 120 10.93 49.98 16.67
C ARG A 120 10.25 50.02 15.29
N PHE A 121 9.83 48.87 14.77
CA PHE A 121 9.29 48.72 13.41
C PHE A 121 7.75 48.69 13.36
N ALA A 122 7.08 49.21 14.40
CA ALA A 122 5.63 49.41 14.35
C ALA A 122 5.28 50.42 13.23
N SER A 123 4.22 50.15 12.48
CA SER A 123 3.80 50.96 11.32
C SER A 123 2.32 50.75 11.02
N ASP A 124 1.79 51.41 9.98
CA ASP A 124 0.39 51.28 9.55
C ASP A 124 -0.02 49.86 9.14
N ILE A 125 0.95 48.95 8.94
CA ILE A 125 0.72 47.55 8.60
C ILE A 125 0.83 46.60 9.80
N THR A 126 1.01 47.15 11.00
CA THR A 126 1.05 46.37 12.24
C THR A 126 -0.34 45.78 12.50
N ASP A 127 -0.40 44.45 12.56
CA ASP A 127 -1.60 43.69 12.85
C ASP A 127 -1.58 43.23 14.31
N THR A 128 -2.48 43.80 15.10
CA THR A 128 -2.61 43.51 16.53
C THR A 128 -3.48 42.29 16.82
N ASN A 129 -4.02 41.63 15.79
CA ASN A 129 -4.77 40.38 15.98
C ASN A 129 -3.82 39.27 16.50
N PRO A 130 -4.12 38.63 17.65
CA PRO A 130 -3.29 37.55 18.19
C PRO A 130 -3.24 36.30 17.29
N LYS A 131 -4.20 36.15 16.38
CA LYS A 131 -4.27 35.08 15.38
C LYS A 131 -3.91 35.57 13.96
N ALA A 132 -3.19 36.68 13.82
CA ALA A 132 -2.82 37.21 12.51
C ALA A 132 -2.01 36.21 11.65
N CYS A 133 -2.18 36.28 10.32
CA CYS A 133 -1.36 35.52 9.38
C CYS A 133 0.04 36.13 9.26
N ILE A 134 1.07 35.34 9.62
CA ILE A 134 2.48 35.78 9.59
C ILE A 134 3.18 35.53 8.24
N LEU A 135 2.42 35.17 7.19
CA LEU A 135 2.92 34.91 5.84
C LEU A 135 4.04 33.84 5.79
N CYS A 136 3.98 32.83 6.66
CA CYS A 136 5.00 31.78 6.76
C CYS A 136 4.97 30.75 5.63
N THR A 137 3.90 30.78 4.81
CA THR A 137 3.61 29.86 3.69
C THR A 137 3.38 28.39 4.07
N HIS A 138 3.14 28.09 5.35
CA HIS A 138 2.84 26.72 5.77
C HIS A 138 1.59 26.18 5.07
N CYS A 139 0.49 26.94 5.11
CA CYS A 139 -0.78 26.57 4.51
C CYS A 139 -0.71 26.32 3.00
N VAL A 140 -0.02 27.19 2.26
CA VAL A 140 0.20 27.06 0.80
C VAL A 140 0.93 25.76 0.48
N ARG A 141 2.05 25.49 1.18
CA ARG A 141 2.81 24.25 1.00
C ARG A 141 2.03 23.02 1.40
N ALA A 142 1.29 23.04 2.51
CA ALA A 142 0.47 21.90 2.91
C ALA A 142 -0.63 21.60 1.87
N CYS A 143 -1.27 22.64 1.33
CA CYS A 143 -2.27 22.48 0.28
C CYS A 143 -1.69 21.86 -1.00
N LYS A 144 -0.43 22.18 -1.33
CA LYS A 144 0.30 21.63 -2.46
C LYS A 144 0.85 20.22 -2.20
N GLU A 145 1.48 20.00 -1.06
CA GLU A 145 2.29 18.80 -0.80
C GLU A 145 1.46 17.64 -0.22
N PHE A 146 0.50 17.94 0.68
CA PHE A 146 -0.28 16.91 1.37
C PHE A 146 -1.45 16.40 0.54
N VAL A 147 -2.16 17.32 -0.12
CA VAL A 147 -3.42 17.04 -0.81
C VAL A 147 -3.43 17.37 -2.30
N LEU A 148 -2.36 17.97 -2.83
CA LEU A 148 -2.15 18.22 -4.27
C LEU A 148 -3.17 19.16 -4.94
N GLU A 149 -3.97 19.91 -4.18
CA GLU A 149 -5.02 20.78 -4.72
C GLU A 149 -4.50 22.16 -5.14
N GLU A 150 -3.42 22.66 -4.53
CA GLU A 150 -2.81 23.97 -4.84
C GLU A 150 -3.77 25.20 -4.82
N VAL A 151 -4.87 25.13 -4.07
CA VAL A 151 -5.91 26.19 -4.03
C VAL A 151 -5.55 27.43 -3.19
N LEU A 152 -4.52 27.35 -2.34
CA LEU A 152 -4.07 28.45 -1.48
C LEU A 152 -2.77 29.06 -2.01
N ASP A 153 -2.73 30.38 -2.20
CA ASP A 153 -1.49 31.12 -2.50
C ASP A 153 -1.53 32.57 -1.95
N PHE A 154 -0.43 33.31 -2.11
CA PHE A 154 -0.34 34.72 -1.77
C PHE A 154 -0.56 35.60 -2.99
N ALA A 155 -1.46 36.59 -2.86
CA ALA A 155 -1.60 37.68 -3.81
C ALA A 155 -0.98 38.97 -3.28
N GLY A 156 -0.68 39.90 -4.18
CA GLY A 156 -0.06 41.20 -3.86
C GLY A 156 1.46 41.14 -3.72
N ARG A 157 2.08 42.30 -3.45
CA ARG A 157 3.54 42.46 -3.25
C ARG A 157 3.84 43.37 -2.07
N GLY A 158 5.02 43.21 -1.49
CA GLY A 158 5.48 44.02 -0.36
C GLY A 158 4.48 43.99 0.79
N ILE A 159 4.02 45.17 1.21
CA ILE A 159 3.08 45.33 2.31
C ILE A 159 1.66 44.83 2.00
N LYS A 160 1.27 44.74 0.71
CA LYS A 160 -0.06 44.28 0.28
C LYS A 160 -0.15 42.76 0.15
N ARG A 161 0.91 42.02 0.50
CA ARG A 161 0.94 40.56 0.39
C ARG A 161 -0.01 39.93 1.42
N HIS A 162 -0.94 39.11 0.95
CA HIS A 162 -1.94 38.43 1.79
C HIS A 162 -2.26 37.04 1.23
N LEU A 163 -2.68 36.12 2.11
CA LEU A 163 -3.13 34.79 1.72
C LEU A 163 -4.50 34.91 1.04
N THR A 164 -4.72 34.17 -0.03
CA THR A 164 -5.99 34.15 -0.76
C THR A 164 -6.21 32.82 -1.48
N MET A 165 -7.40 32.66 -2.03
CA MET A 165 -7.78 31.64 -3.01
C MET A 165 -7.98 32.32 -4.39
N PRO A 166 -8.14 31.56 -5.49
CA PRO A 166 -8.52 32.11 -6.78
C PRO A 166 -9.67 33.13 -6.66
N PHE A 167 -9.44 34.33 -7.17
CA PHE A 167 -10.40 35.46 -7.14
C PHE A 167 -10.84 35.93 -5.75
N GLY A 168 -10.20 35.48 -4.67
CA GLY A 168 -10.57 35.85 -3.29
C GLY A 168 -11.87 35.23 -2.80
N VAL A 169 -12.36 34.18 -3.48
CA VAL A 169 -13.56 33.43 -3.08
C VAL A 169 -13.17 32.02 -2.66
N VAL A 170 -14.04 31.35 -1.89
CA VAL A 170 -13.83 29.93 -1.54
C VAL A 170 -13.86 29.12 -2.82
N ASP A 171 -12.72 28.52 -3.17
CA ASP A 171 -12.59 27.70 -4.37
C ASP A 171 -13.30 26.36 -4.18
N ARG A 172 -14.09 25.93 -5.17
CA ARG A 172 -14.84 24.66 -5.16
C ARG A 172 -13.95 23.41 -5.12
N HIS A 173 -12.67 23.54 -5.42
CA HIS A 173 -11.69 22.45 -5.32
C HIS A 173 -11.13 22.35 -3.89
N CYS A 174 -11.36 23.33 -3.01
CA CYS A 174 -11.04 23.17 -1.59
C CYS A 174 -11.95 22.11 -0.96
N VAL A 175 -11.37 20.97 -0.59
CA VAL A 175 -12.10 19.82 0.00
C VAL A 175 -12.26 19.90 1.52
N GLY A 176 -11.83 21.00 2.14
CA GLY A 176 -11.87 21.10 3.61
C GLY A 176 -10.92 20.13 4.32
N CYS A 177 -9.83 19.70 3.67
CA CYS A 177 -8.88 18.70 4.22
C CYS A 177 -8.17 19.12 5.52
N SER A 178 -8.33 20.38 5.97
CA SER A 178 -7.79 20.90 7.22
C SER A 178 -6.25 20.92 7.34
N SER A 179 -5.54 20.52 6.29
CA SER A 179 -4.07 20.50 6.24
C SER A 179 -3.46 21.87 6.50
N CYS A 180 -4.07 22.92 5.95
CA CYS A 180 -3.58 24.29 6.07
C CYS A 180 -3.66 24.84 7.50
N ALA A 181 -4.68 24.47 8.26
CA ALA A 181 -4.84 24.89 9.65
C ALA A 181 -3.98 24.05 10.60
N TYR A 182 -3.83 22.74 10.35
CA TYR A 182 -2.93 21.87 11.12
C TYR A 182 -1.50 22.44 11.17
N VAL A 183 -0.99 22.93 10.04
CA VAL A 183 0.37 23.49 9.97
C VAL A 183 0.44 24.98 10.36
N CYS A 184 -0.68 25.63 10.66
CA CYS A 184 -0.74 27.06 10.92
C CYS A 184 -0.20 27.40 12.32
N PRO A 185 0.91 28.13 12.45
CA PRO A 185 1.52 28.38 13.77
C PRO A 185 0.80 29.46 14.59
N THR A 186 -0.18 30.15 14.01
CA THR A 186 -0.86 31.30 14.64
C THR A 186 -2.35 31.09 14.86
N GLY A 187 -2.94 30.03 14.30
CA GLY A 187 -4.39 29.85 14.27
C GLY A 187 -5.12 30.86 13.37
N ALA A 188 -4.42 31.48 12.41
CA ALA A 188 -5.01 32.40 11.42
C ALA A 188 -6.03 31.72 10.47
N ILE A 189 -5.97 30.40 10.37
CA ILE A 189 -6.95 29.60 9.64
C ILE A 189 -7.75 28.86 10.69
N GLU A 190 -9.00 29.28 10.84
CA GLU A 190 -9.97 28.58 11.68
C GLU A 190 -10.65 27.48 10.86
N ILE A 191 -10.94 26.37 11.51
CA ILE A 191 -11.70 25.28 10.88
C ILE A 191 -13.04 25.18 11.59
N VAL A 192 -14.08 25.09 10.78
CA VAL A 192 -15.40 24.66 11.22
C VAL A 192 -15.48 23.18 10.88
N ASP A 193 -15.34 22.31 11.86
CA ASP A 193 -15.35 20.85 11.67
C ASP A 193 -16.77 20.28 11.81
N ASP A 194 -17.71 20.73 10.98
CA ASP A 194 -19.11 20.31 11.04
C ASP A 194 -19.48 19.24 10.00
N LEU A 195 -18.59 18.96 9.04
CA LEU A 195 -18.88 18.15 7.85
C LEU A 195 -19.32 16.70 8.11
N ASN A 196 -19.20 16.17 9.33
CA ASN A 196 -19.78 14.89 9.74
C ASN A 196 -20.13 14.85 11.24
N ASN A 197 -20.25 16.02 11.89
CA ASN A 197 -20.48 16.16 13.34
C ASN A 197 -19.61 15.24 14.22
N PRO A 198 -18.27 15.25 14.08
CA PRO A 198 -17.37 14.41 14.86
C PRO A 198 -17.44 14.75 16.36
N ALA A 199 -17.29 13.74 17.22
CA ALA A 199 -17.26 13.93 18.67
C ALA A 199 -16.05 14.78 19.15
N ASP A 200 -14.89 14.58 18.54
CA ASP A 200 -13.65 15.36 18.76
C ASP A 200 -12.91 15.59 17.43
N PRO A 201 -13.20 16.71 16.74
CA PRO A 201 -12.53 17.04 15.48
C PRO A 201 -11.04 17.33 15.62
N ILE A 202 -10.58 17.79 16.80
CA ILE A 202 -9.18 18.10 17.05
C ILE A 202 -8.37 16.80 17.10
N MET A 203 -8.90 15.75 17.75
CA MET A 203 -8.29 14.42 17.77
C MET A 203 -8.15 13.84 16.36
N ILE A 204 -9.22 13.88 15.56
CA ILE A 204 -9.19 13.42 14.16
C ILE A 204 -8.08 14.14 13.39
N ARG A 205 -8.01 15.47 13.51
CA ARG A 205 -7.01 16.26 12.80
C ARG A 205 -5.60 15.89 13.23
N ASN A 206 -5.32 15.82 14.53
CA ASN A 206 -3.97 15.57 15.03
C ASN A 206 -3.44 14.19 14.59
N HIS A 207 -4.27 13.16 14.60
CA HIS A 207 -3.87 11.80 14.23
C HIS A 207 -3.93 11.54 12.72
N GLY A 208 -4.96 12.04 12.03
CA GLY A 208 -5.10 11.89 10.58
C GLY A 208 -4.08 12.69 9.78
N MET A 209 -3.75 13.91 10.20
CA MET A 209 -2.75 14.74 9.49
C MET A 209 -1.34 14.17 9.58
N LYS A 210 -1.03 13.41 10.63
CA LYS A 210 0.27 12.74 10.74
C LYS A 210 0.44 11.69 9.64
N ILE A 211 -0.57 10.85 9.42
CA ILE A 211 -0.59 9.87 8.32
C ILE A 211 -0.46 10.60 6.98
N ASN A 212 -1.25 11.66 6.74
CA ASN A 212 -1.18 12.43 5.49
C ASN A 212 0.21 13.03 5.22
N ALA A 213 0.86 13.56 6.27
CA ALA A 213 2.23 14.06 6.20
C ALA A 213 3.23 12.96 5.83
N GLU A 214 3.09 11.77 6.42
CA GLU A 214 3.94 10.61 6.13
C GLU A 214 3.76 10.17 4.67
N MET A 215 2.52 10.07 4.18
CA MET A 215 2.24 9.76 2.77
C MET A 215 2.90 10.78 1.83
N ALA A 216 2.81 12.07 2.17
CA ALA A 216 3.35 13.14 1.33
C ALA A 216 4.88 13.17 1.30
N THR A 217 5.54 12.80 2.39
CA THR A 217 6.99 13.01 2.57
C THR A 217 7.81 11.74 2.42
N LEU A 218 7.23 10.57 2.66
CA LEU A 218 7.94 9.29 2.67
C LEU A 218 7.66 8.43 1.44
N ASP A 219 6.54 8.64 0.73
CA ASP A 219 6.18 7.82 -0.44
C ASP A 219 7.29 7.74 -1.49
N ALA A 220 7.86 8.90 -1.88
CA ALA A 220 8.87 9.00 -2.93
C ALA A 220 10.15 8.17 -2.67
N VAL A 221 10.43 7.82 -1.40
CA VAL A 221 11.61 7.03 -1.01
C VAL A 221 11.27 5.61 -0.56
N GLN A 222 9.99 5.31 -0.29
CA GLN A 222 9.53 3.97 0.08
C GLN A 222 8.99 3.24 -1.15
N ASN A 223 7.87 3.71 -1.71
CA ASN A 223 7.08 2.95 -2.69
C ASN A 223 6.82 3.66 -4.01
N ARG A 224 6.84 5.00 -4.01
CA ARG A 224 6.53 5.84 -5.18
C ARG A 224 5.10 5.63 -5.71
N MET A 225 4.14 5.38 -4.82
CA MET A 225 2.72 5.17 -5.14
C MET A 225 2.16 6.35 -5.94
N ARG A 226 2.55 7.59 -5.61
CA ARG A 226 2.13 8.78 -6.36
C ARG A 226 2.63 8.80 -7.80
N GLU A 227 3.74 8.12 -8.09
CA GLU A 227 4.35 8.10 -9.42
C GLU A 227 3.90 6.91 -10.27
N VAL A 228 3.71 5.74 -9.66
CA VAL A 228 3.56 4.45 -10.36
C VAL A 228 2.45 3.54 -9.84
N GLY A 229 1.72 3.93 -8.80
CA GLY A 229 0.62 3.13 -8.24
C GLY A 229 1.09 1.78 -7.67
N THR A 230 0.17 0.83 -7.56
CA THR A 230 0.48 -0.51 -7.01
C THR A 230 1.37 -1.33 -7.95
N ALA A 231 1.45 -1.00 -9.24
CA ALA A 231 2.37 -1.64 -10.18
C ALA A 231 3.85 -1.51 -9.75
N ASN A 232 4.15 -0.68 -8.74
CA ASN A 232 5.46 -0.57 -8.11
C ASN A 232 6.04 -1.90 -7.60
N ILE A 233 5.23 -2.92 -7.32
CA ILE A 233 5.73 -4.20 -6.78
C ILE A 233 6.00 -5.27 -7.85
N ILE A 234 5.74 -5.05 -9.14
CA ILE A 234 5.99 -6.08 -10.19
C ILE A 234 7.46 -6.53 -10.19
N ASP A 235 8.41 -5.60 -10.12
CA ASP A 235 9.84 -5.93 -10.11
C ASP A 235 10.26 -6.62 -8.81
N VAL A 236 9.64 -6.25 -7.68
CA VAL A 236 9.83 -6.94 -6.39
C VAL A 236 9.32 -8.37 -6.47
N MET A 237 8.08 -8.58 -6.91
CA MET A 237 7.49 -9.93 -6.98
C MET A 237 8.30 -10.82 -7.93
N ASN A 238 8.75 -10.28 -9.07
CA ASN A 238 9.62 -11.01 -9.99
C ASN A 238 10.98 -11.35 -9.37
N ALA A 239 11.59 -10.43 -8.62
CA ALA A 239 12.91 -10.65 -8.00
C ALA A 239 12.91 -11.67 -6.85
N TYR A 240 11.76 -11.87 -6.18
CA TYR A 240 11.62 -12.81 -5.07
C TYR A 240 10.93 -14.13 -5.47
N ASP A 241 10.72 -14.37 -6.77
CA ASP A 241 10.01 -15.52 -7.32
C ASP A 241 8.55 -15.65 -6.83
N LEU A 242 7.84 -14.52 -6.79
CA LEU A 242 6.46 -14.39 -6.30
C LEU A 242 5.48 -13.93 -7.38
N LEU A 243 5.96 -13.51 -8.55
CA LEU A 243 5.13 -13.08 -9.68
C LEU A 243 4.57 -14.32 -10.41
N PRO A 244 3.24 -14.50 -10.50
CA PRO A 244 2.68 -15.63 -11.23
C PRO A 244 3.01 -15.57 -12.71
N VAL A 245 3.54 -16.67 -13.23
CA VAL A 245 3.87 -16.82 -14.65
C VAL A 245 3.41 -18.19 -15.11
N HIS A 246 2.67 -18.19 -16.23
CA HIS A 246 2.13 -19.37 -16.88
C HIS A 246 1.25 -20.21 -15.94
N ASN A 247 0.14 -19.65 -15.47
CA ASN A 247 -0.78 -20.28 -14.50
C ASN A 247 -0.07 -20.71 -13.20
N PHE A 248 0.64 -19.75 -12.58
CA PHE A 248 1.39 -19.95 -11.34
C PHE A 248 2.45 -21.07 -11.40
N ARG A 249 2.83 -21.57 -12.58
CA ARG A 249 3.89 -22.58 -12.74
C ARG A 249 5.22 -22.04 -12.23
N TYR A 250 5.52 -20.80 -12.57
CA TYR A 250 6.75 -20.11 -12.19
C TYR A 250 6.45 -18.85 -11.36
N GLY A 251 7.49 -18.36 -10.68
CA GLY A 251 7.45 -17.16 -9.84
C GLY A 251 8.14 -15.94 -10.46
N SER A 252 8.73 -16.09 -11.64
CA SER A 252 9.50 -15.05 -12.29
C SER A 252 9.63 -15.30 -13.79
N HIS A 253 9.85 -14.22 -14.56
CA HIS A 253 10.12 -14.28 -15.99
C HIS A 253 11.11 -13.18 -16.41
N PRO A 254 12.05 -13.45 -17.33
CA PRO A 254 13.01 -12.45 -17.81
C PRO A 254 12.33 -11.25 -18.49
N GLU A 255 11.15 -11.43 -19.08
CA GLU A 255 10.42 -10.36 -19.76
C GLU A 255 9.52 -9.51 -18.85
N ALA A 256 9.47 -9.79 -17.54
CA ALA A 256 8.63 -9.01 -16.60
C ALA A 256 8.95 -7.50 -16.62
N HIS A 257 10.19 -7.12 -16.95
CA HIS A 257 10.60 -5.72 -17.10
C HIS A 257 9.83 -4.97 -18.21
N LYS A 258 9.17 -5.67 -19.14
CA LYS A 258 8.35 -5.07 -20.20
C LYS A 258 6.98 -4.61 -19.72
N ILE A 259 6.57 -4.98 -18.51
CA ILE A 259 5.28 -4.63 -17.89
C ILE A 259 5.46 -4.05 -16.48
N ASP A 260 6.69 -3.75 -16.07
CA ASP A 260 6.99 -3.23 -14.74
C ASP A 260 6.69 -1.73 -14.59
N SER A 261 6.76 -1.24 -13.36
CA SER A 261 6.53 0.16 -13.03
C SER A 261 7.48 1.14 -13.74
N LYS A 262 8.71 0.75 -14.10
CA LYS A 262 9.66 1.62 -14.78
C LYS A 262 9.28 1.80 -16.24
N MET A 263 8.86 0.71 -16.88
CA MET A 263 8.32 0.72 -18.24
C MET A 263 7.05 1.58 -18.31
N LEU A 264 6.08 1.30 -17.43
CA LEU A 264 4.81 2.04 -17.37
C LEU A 264 5.06 3.53 -17.12
N LYS A 265 5.92 3.86 -16.16
CA LYS A 265 6.24 5.27 -15.86
C LYS A 265 6.87 6.00 -17.03
N ARG A 266 7.78 5.35 -17.75
CA ARG A 266 8.55 6.00 -18.82
C ARG A 266 7.70 6.23 -20.07
N HIS A 267 6.78 5.33 -20.39
CA HIS A 267 6.13 5.29 -21.70
C HIS A 267 4.61 5.52 -21.66
N TYR A 268 3.94 5.20 -20.55
CA TYR A 268 2.47 5.20 -20.49
C TYR A 268 1.90 6.20 -19.48
N PHE A 269 2.52 6.40 -18.32
CA PHE A 269 2.05 7.37 -17.30
C PHE A 269 2.55 8.78 -17.58
N THR A 270 2.11 9.37 -18.70
CA THR A 270 2.65 10.64 -19.21
C THR A 270 2.01 11.89 -18.60
N GLN A 271 0.84 11.74 -17.97
CA GLN A 271 0.07 12.84 -17.38
C GLN A 271 0.86 13.65 -16.34
N GLY A 272 1.81 13.01 -15.64
CA GLY A 272 2.63 13.69 -14.61
C GLY A 272 1.83 14.16 -13.39
N MET A 273 0.59 13.71 -13.25
CA MET A 273 -0.30 14.04 -12.13
C MET A 273 -0.39 12.85 -11.17
N ALA A 274 -0.60 13.15 -9.89
CA ALA A 274 -0.95 12.15 -8.90
C ALA A 274 -2.46 12.24 -8.65
N ASP A 275 -3.13 11.09 -8.62
CA ASP A 275 -4.59 10.98 -8.54
C ASP A 275 -4.98 9.90 -7.52
N GLY A 276 -6.17 9.97 -6.95
CA GLY A 276 -6.64 9.03 -5.94
C GLY A 276 -8.17 8.89 -5.90
N CYS A 277 -8.64 7.92 -5.12
CA CYS A 277 -10.07 7.53 -5.12
C CYS A 277 -11.04 8.66 -4.76
N TRP A 278 -10.63 9.57 -3.88
CA TRP A 278 -11.40 10.75 -3.50
C TRP A 278 -10.47 11.95 -3.34
N LYS A 279 -11.01 13.15 -3.58
CA LYS A 279 -10.25 14.38 -3.47
C LYS A 279 -9.64 14.52 -2.06
N GLY A 280 -8.35 14.82 -2.01
CA GLY A 280 -7.59 14.86 -0.75
C GLY A 280 -7.06 13.51 -0.25
N CYS A 281 -7.17 12.42 -1.01
CA CYS A 281 -6.45 11.18 -0.72
C CYS A 281 -4.94 11.41 -0.81
N SER A 282 -4.24 11.46 0.34
CA SER A 282 -2.80 11.74 0.37
C SER A 282 -1.92 10.63 -0.21
N MET A 283 -2.44 9.41 -0.38
CA MET A 283 -1.72 8.32 -1.05
C MET A 283 -1.62 8.56 -2.56
N ALA A 284 -2.71 9.00 -3.18
CA ALA A 284 -2.82 9.28 -4.62
C ALA A 284 -2.16 8.22 -5.52
N CYS A 285 -2.53 6.95 -5.32
CA CYS A 285 -1.97 5.81 -6.04
C CYS A 285 -2.53 5.60 -7.45
N ALA A 286 -3.68 6.17 -7.80
CA ALA A 286 -4.32 5.96 -9.10
C ALA A 286 -3.48 6.54 -10.24
N LYS A 287 -3.34 5.81 -11.34
CA LYS A 287 -2.56 6.21 -12.52
C LYS A 287 -3.41 6.00 -13.75
N ALA A 288 -3.19 6.78 -14.78
CA ALA A 288 -3.88 6.60 -16.04
C ALA A 288 -2.93 6.74 -17.23
N VAL A 289 -3.22 5.96 -18.27
CA VAL A 289 -2.59 6.02 -19.58
C VAL A 289 -3.43 6.92 -20.46
N ASP A 290 -2.90 8.07 -20.86
CA ASP A 290 -3.58 9.01 -21.72
C ASP A 290 -3.32 8.76 -23.21
N GLY A 291 -4.35 8.92 -24.03
CA GLY A 291 -4.21 8.92 -25.48
C GLY A 291 -3.96 7.55 -26.12
N PHE A 292 -4.25 6.46 -25.41
CA PHE A 292 -4.12 5.10 -25.92
C PHE A 292 -5.12 4.84 -27.05
N VAL A 293 -4.68 4.19 -28.14
CA VAL A 293 -5.53 3.87 -29.29
C VAL A 293 -5.84 2.39 -29.30
N LEU A 294 -7.14 2.05 -29.16
CA LEU A 294 -7.59 0.67 -29.10
C LEU A 294 -7.42 -0.04 -30.45
N ARG A 295 -6.95 -1.29 -30.44
CA ARG A 295 -6.57 -2.09 -31.61
C ARG A 295 -7.59 -3.19 -31.92
N THR A 296 -8.35 -3.65 -30.92
CA THR A 296 -9.36 -4.69 -31.03
C THR A 296 -10.74 -4.20 -30.59
N GLY A 297 -11.75 -5.06 -30.66
CA GLY A 297 -13.06 -4.84 -30.06
C GLY A 297 -13.94 -3.75 -30.71
N PRO A 298 -15.10 -3.47 -30.09
CA PRO A 298 -16.08 -2.51 -30.61
C PRO A 298 -15.61 -1.06 -30.58
N TYR A 299 -14.58 -0.74 -29.81
CA TYR A 299 -14.01 0.61 -29.70
C TYR A 299 -12.71 0.77 -30.49
N LYS A 300 -12.37 -0.20 -31.36
CA LYS A 300 -11.18 -0.15 -32.21
C LYS A 300 -11.01 1.18 -32.93
N GLY A 301 -9.81 1.74 -32.87
CA GLY A 301 -9.42 3.01 -33.47
C GLY A 301 -9.78 4.24 -32.63
N GLN A 302 -10.53 4.10 -31.54
CA GLN A 302 -10.81 5.20 -30.63
C GLN A 302 -9.59 5.49 -29.74
N LYS A 303 -9.39 6.78 -29.47
CA LYS A 303 -8.38 7.25 -28.52
C LYS A 303 -9.04 7.45 -27.16
N VAL A 304 -8.53 6.77 -26.14
CA VAL A 304 -9.11 6.72 -24.79
C VAL A 304 -8.08 7.08 -23.73
N VAL A 305 -8.58 7.31 -22.51
CA VAL A 305 -7.78 7.30 -21.28
C VAL A 305 -8.11 6.01 -20.55
N VAL A 306 -7.07 5.26 -20.14
CA VAL A 306 -7.21 4.00 -19.41
C VAL A 306 -6.76 4.22 -17.98
N ASP A 307 -7.60 3.92 -16.99
CA ASP A 307 -7.21 3.93 -15.57
C ASP A 307 -6.35 2.68 -15.26
N GLY A 308 -5.38 2.78 -14.37
CA GLY A 308 -4.37 1.74 -14.13
C GLY A 308 -3.32 1.60 -15.25
N PRO A 309 -2.73 0.40 -15.42
CA PRO A 309 -3.06 -0.84 -14.73
C PRO A 309 -2.55 -0.88 -13.29
N GLU A 310 -3.30 -1.56 -12.41
CA GLU A 310 -2.85 -1.94 -11.07
C GLU A 310 -1.91 -3.18 -11.12
N TYR A 311 -1.26 -3.50 -10.00
CA TYR A 311 -0.38 -4.68 -9.87
C TYR A 311 -1.07 -5.96 -10.32
N GLU A 312 -2.25 -6.24 -9.80
CA GLU A 312 -2.98 -7.48 -10.06
C GLU A 312 -3.25 -7.67 -11.56
N THR A 313 -3.61 -6.59 -12.26
CA THR A 313 -3.83 -6.65 -13.71
C THR A 313 -2.52 -6.93 -14.47
N ALA A 314 -1.43 -6.26 -14.09
CA ALA A 314 -0.12 -6.48 -14.70
C ALA A 314 0.42 -7.90 -14.41
N ALA A 315 0.25 -8.39 -13.19
CA ALA A 315 0.62 -9.73 -12.79
C ALA A 315 -0.23 -10.80 -13.48
N GLY A 316 -1.54 -10.57 -13.66
CA GLY A 316 -2.41 -11.42 -14.47
C GLY A 316 -1.96 -11.52 -15.92
N SER A 317 -1.46 -10.41 -16.49
CA SER A 317 -0.82 -10.44 -17.83
C SER A 317 0.40 -11.35 -17.85
N ALA A 318 1.27 -11.29 -16.84
CA ALA A 318 2.41 -12.20 -16.70
C ALA A 318 1.96 -13.67 -16.52
N ASN A 319 0.87 -13.89 -15.78
CA ASN A 319 0.30 -15.20 -15.51
C ASN A 319 -0.20 -15.88 -16.80
N MET A 320 -0.72 -15.09 -17.76
CA MET A 320 -1.05 -15.53 -19.13
C MET A 320 0.16 -15.60 -20.08
N GLY A 321 1.37 -15.25 -19.62
CA GLY A 321 2.57 -15.17 -20.47
C GLY A 321 2.56 -13.99 -21.45
N CYS A 322 1.71 -12.99 -21.20
CA CYS A 322 1.54 -11.82 -22.04
C CYS A 322 2.41 -10.65 -21.51
N PHE A 323 3.55 -10.40 -22.15
CA PHE A 323 4.48 -9.32 -21.76
C PHE A 323 4.45 -8.12 -22.73
N ASP A 324 3.46 -8.03 -23.62
CA ASP A 324 3.23 -6.85 -24.45
C ASP A 324 2.54 -5.74 -23.62
N PRO A 325 3.17 -4.57 -23.42
CA PRO A 325 2.56 -3.50 -22.65
C PRO A 325 1.32 -2.89 -23.30
N ASP A 326 1.22 -2.88 -24.63
CA ASP A 326 0.01 -2.40 -25.29
C ASP A 326 -1.16 -3.37 -25.06
N PHE A 327 -0.88 -4.68 -25.06
CA PHE A 327 -1.88 -5.67 -24.65
C PHE A 327 -2.33 -5.44 -23.21
N LEU A 328 -1.40 -5.22 -22.27
CA LEU A 328 -1.73 -4.97 -20.86
C LEU A 328 -2.69 -3.77 -20.71
N VAL A 329 -2.40 -2.65 -21.38
CA VAL A 329 -3.24 -1.45 -21.32
C VAL A 329 -4.61 -1.69 -21.95
N GLU A 330 -4.66 -2.36 -23.10
CA GLU A 330 -5.92 -2.67 -23.80
C GLU A 330 -6.78 -3.68 -23.05
N PHE A 331 -6.14 -4.71 -22.48
CA PHE A 331 -6.76 -5.71 -21.60
C PHE A 331 -7.41 -5.04 -20.39
N ASN A 332 -6.67 -4.16 -19.70
CA ASN A 332 -7.20 -3.41 -18.56
C ASN A 332 -8.42 -2.57 -18.97
N PHE A 333 -8.31 -1.80 -20.06
CA PHE A 333 -9.40 -0.97 -20.57
C PHE A 333 -10.68 -1.78 -20.82
N TYR A 334 -10.56 -2.94 -21.47
CA TYR A 334 -11.72 -3.75 -21.79
C TYR A 334 -12.32 -4.44 -20.58
N CYS A 335 -11.51 -4.87 -19.61
CA CYS A 335 -12.02 -5.34 -18.32
C CYS A 335 -12.84 -4.26 -17.61
N ASP A 336 -12.34 -3.04 -17.51
CA ASP A 336 -13.08 -1.93 -16.89
C ASP A 336 -14.36 -1.59 -17.66
N THR A 337 -14.26 -1.51 -18.99
CA THR A 337 -15.38 -1.14 -19.87
C THR A 337 -16.50 -2.18 -19.86
N TYR A 338 -16.15 -3.46 -19.75
CA TYR A 338 -17.13 -4.55 -19.71
C TYR A 338 -17.56 -4.93 -18.29
N GLY A 339 -16.91 -4.40 -17.25
CA GLY A 339 -17.19 -4.75 -15.86
C GLY A 339 -16.74 -6.18 -15.51
N ILE A 340 -15.56 -6.58 -16.00
CA ILE A 340 -14.96 -7.90 -15.80
C ILE A 340 -13.76 -7.77 -14.87
N ASP A 341 -13.71 -8.61 -13.83
CA ASP A 341 -12.56 -8.68 -12.93
C ASP A 341 -11.30 -9.18 -13.67
N THR A 342 -10.23 -8.38 -13.63
CA THR A 342 -8.97 -8.69 -14.30
C THR A 342 -8.31 -9.94 -13.71
N ILE A 343 -8.43 -10.16 -12.40
CA ILE A 343 -7.84 -11.31 -11.71
C ILE A 343 -8.53 -12.60 -12.17
N SER A 344 -9.85 -12.67 -11.99
CA SER A 344 -10.61 -13.88 -12.33
C SER A 344 -10.50 -14.23 -13.80
N PHE A 345 -10.56 -13.22 -14.69
CA PHE A 345 -10.38 -13.45 -16.12
C PHE A 345 -8.97 -13.97 -16.44
N SER A 346 -7.91 -13.29 -15.97
CA SER A 346 -6.54 -13.66 -16.32
C SER A 346 -6.11 -15.00 -15.75
N THR A 347 -6.48 -15.31 -14.50
CA THR A 347 -6.25 -16.64 -13.91
C THR A 347 -7.05 -17.73 -14.62
N THR A 348 -8.29 -17.47 -15.02
CA THR A 348 -9.06 -18.42 -15.84
C THR A 348 -8.42 -18.65 -17.20
N MET A 349 -7.96 -17.59 -17.87
CA MET A 349 -7.27 -17.70 -19.14
C MET A 349 -5.93 -18.42 -19.03
N ALA A 350 -5.17 -18.19 -17.97
CA ALA A 350 -3.93 -18.91 -17.70
C ALA A 350 -4.20 -20.42 -17.51
N PHE A 351 -5.26 -20.79 -16.79
CA PHE A 351 -5.70 -22.18 -16.65
C PHE A 351 -6.09 -22.82 -18.00
N VAL A 352 -6.85 -22.09 -18.84
CA VAL A 352 -7.21 -22.53 -20.19
C VAL A 352 -5.96 -22.73 -21.05
N MET A 353 -5.00 -21.81 -21.00
CA MET A 353 -3.74 -21.91 -21.75
C MET A 353 -2.91 -23.12 -21.32
N GLU A 354 -2.81 -23.39 -20.01
CA GLU A 354 -2.10 -24.58 -19.52
C GLU A 354 -2.81 -25.87 -19.96
N ALA A 355 -4.13 -25.91 -19.89
CA ALA A 355 -4.91 -27.05 -20.37
C ALA A 355 -4.71 -27.29 -21.87
N PHE A 356 -4.62 -26.22 -22.67
CA PHE A 356 -4.38 -26.29 -24.11
C PHE A 356 -2.96 -26.80 -24.42
N GLU A 357 -1.94 -26.21 -23.80
CA GLU A 357 -0.54 -26.63 -24.02
C GLU A 357 -0.25 -28.04 -23.51
N SER A 358 -0.97 -28.49 -22.49
CA SER A 358 -0.88 -29.85 -21.96
C SER A 358 -1.68 -30.87 -22.77
N GLY A 359 -2.38 -30.44 -23.82
CA GLY A 359 -3.20 -31.31 -24.69
C GLY A 359 -4.49 -31.81 -24.04
N VAL A 360 -4.91 -31.21 -22.91
CA VAL A 360 -6.17 -31.54 -22.22
C VAL A 360 -7.37 -30.99 -23.00
N ILE A 361 -7.19 -29.85 -23.64
CA ILE A 361 -8.11 -29.26 -24.62
C ILE A 361 -7.36 -28.96 -25.92
N ASN A 362 -8.09 -28.73 -27.01
CA ASN A 362 -7.54 -28.43 -28.33
C ASN A 362 -8.37 -27.38 -29.07
N GLU A 363 -8.01 -27.07 -30.33
CA GLU A 363 -8.68 -26.05 -31.14
C GLU A 363 -10.19 -26.29 -31.33
N ASN A 364 -10.66 -27.54 -31.27
CA ASN A 364 -12.10 -27.82 -31.37
C ASN A 364 -12.85 -27.38 -30.09
N ASP A 365 -12.21 -27.48 -28.93
CA ASP A 365 -12.81 -27.02 -27.66
C ASP A 365 -12.89 -25.48 -27.59
N THR A 366 -11.97 -24.78 -28.27
CA THR A 366 -11.78 -23.33 -28.15
C THR A 366 -12.38 -22.54 -29.32
N GLY A 367 -13.20 -23.16 -30.18
CA GLY A 367 -13.77 -22.51 -31.35
C GLY A 367 -12.73 -22.15 -32.43
N GLY A 368 -11.62 -22.89 -32.51
CA GLY A 368 -10.54 -22.72 -33.49
C GLY A 368 -9.37 -21.86 -33.01
N MET A 369 -9.40 -21.34 -31.78
CA MET A 369 -8.36 -20.46 -31.25
C MET A 369 -7.18 -21.25 -30.66
N LYS A 370 -5.96 -20.78 -30.94
CA LYS A 370 -4.72 -21.37 -30.42
C LYS A 370 -4.29 -20.68 -29.13
N LEU A 371 -4.83 -21.14 -28.02
CA LEU A 371 -4.66 -20.52 -26.71
C LEU A 371 -3.37 -20.99 -26.02
N LYS A 372 -2.22 -20.63 -26.58
CA LYS A 372 -0.91 -20.82 -25.94
C LYS A 372 -0.58 -19.64 -25.01
N PHE A 373 0.36 -19.81 -24.09
CA PHE A 373 0.83 -18.67 -23.29
C PHE A 373 1.37 -17.57 -24.21
N GLY A 374 0.98 -16.32 -23.94
CA GLY A 374 1.33 -15.16 -24.75
C GLY A 374 0.44 -14.91 -25.97
N ALA A 375 -0.66 -15.66 -26.17
CA ALA A 375 -1.62 -15.46 -27.26
C ALA A 375 -2.51 -14.21 -27.07
N THR A 376 -1.91 -13.02 -27.11
CA THR A 376 -2.55 -11.74 -26.75
C THR A 376 -3.81 -11.41 -27.57
N ASN A 377 -3.80 -11.69 -28.88
CA ASN A 377 -4.95 -11.40 -29.75
C ASN A 377 -6.14 -12.30 -29.41
N GLU A 378 -5.89 -13.58 -29.21
CA GLU A 378 -6.90 -14.58 -28.85
C GLU A 378 -7.50 -14.30 -27.46
N VAL A 379 -6.68 -13.83 -26.51
CA VAL A 379 -7.17 -13.41 -25.19
C VAL A 379 -8.14 -12.23 -25.30
N LEU A 380 -7.80 -11.19 -26.05
CA LEU A 380 -8.69 -10.04 -26.27
C LEU A 380 -9.97 -10.47 -27.00
N GLU A 381 -9.87 -11.36 -27.99
CA GLU A 381 -11.04 -11.91 -28.68
C GLU A 381 -11.96 -12.68 -27.72
N ILE A 382 -11.42 -13.50 -26.82
CA ILE A 382 -12.21 -14.19 -25.78
C ILE A 382 -12.89 -13.18 -24.85
N LEU A 383 -12.21 -12.10 -24.47
CA LEU A 383 -12.78 -11.06 -23.63
C LEU A 383 -13.97 -10.37 -24.33
N HIS A 384 -13.85 -10.07 -25.63
CA HIS A 384 -14.97 -9.54 -26.43
C HIS A 384 -16.11 -10.55 -26.56
N GLN A 385 -15.82 -11.83 -26.83
CA GLN A 385 -16.82 -12.90 -26.90
C GLN A 385 -17.60 -13.04 -25.59
N MET A 386 -16.91 -12.93 -24.45
CA MET A 386 -17.53 -12.96 -23.13
C MET A 386 -18.51 -11.81 -22.95
N ALA A 387 -18.10 -10.57 -23.27
CA ALA A 387 -18.94 -9.38 -23.16
C ALA A 387 -20.16 -9.44 -24.11
N GLU A 388 -20.00 -10.06 -25.28
CA GLU A 388 -21.09 -10.25 -26.25
C GLU A 388 -21.99 -11.46 -25.95
N GLY A 389 -21.61 -12.32 -25.00
CA GLY A 389 -22.37 -13.53 -24.66
C GLY A 389 -22.34 -14.60 -25.76
N LYS A 390 -21.21 -14.75 -26.47
CA LYS A 390 -21.06 -15.72 -27.57
C LYS A 390 -19.81 -16.59 -27.44
N GLY A 391 -19.78 -17.68 -28.19
CA GLY A 391 -18.58 -18.50 -28.41
C GLY A 391 -17.97 -19.07 -27.13
N PHE A 392 -16.66 -19.32 -27.18
CA PHE A 392 -15.91 -19.88 -26.05
C PHE A 392 -15.76 -18.87 -24.90
N GLY A 393 -15.89 -17.56 -25.17
CA GLY A 393 -15.90 -16.53 -24.15
C GLY A 393 -16.99 -16.71 -23.08
N VAL A 394 -18.15 -17.29 -23.43
CA VAL A 394 -19.21 -17.60 -22.45
C VAL A 394 -18.76 -18.65 -21.45
N GLU A 395 -18.03 -19.66 -21.92
CA GLU A 395 -17.52 -20.75 -21.08
C GLU A 395 -16.41 -20.26 -20.16
N VAL A 396 -15.45 -19.50 -20.71
CA VAL A 396 -14.42 -18.83 -19.91
C VAL A 396 -15.07 -17.92 -18.86
N GLY A 397 -16.18 -17.26 -19.20
CA GLY A 397 -16.93 -16.40 -18.27
C GLY A 397 -17.60 -17.12 -17.11
N GLN A 398 -17.66 -18.47 -17.12
CA GLN A 398 -18.14 -19.26 -15.98
C GLN A 398 -17.04 -19.54 -14.93
N GLY A 399 -15.77 -19.23 -15.23
CA GLY A 399 -14.63 -19.37 -14.32
C GLY A 399 -14.04 -20.79 -14.25
N VAL A 400 -12.93 -20.92 -13.52
CA VAL A 400 -12.11 -22.15 -13.43
C VAL A 400 -12.90 -23.32 -12.87
N ARG A 401 -13.73 -23.09 -11.84
CA ARG A 401 -14.53 -24.16 -11.23
C ARG A 401 -15.45 -24.83 -12.25
N TRP A 402 -16.20 -24.04 -13.00
CA TRP A 402 -17.15 -24.55 -13.98
C TRP A 402 -16.43 -25.29 -15.11
N LEU A 403 -15.32 -24.73 -15.62
CA LEU A 403 -14.50 -25.37 -16.65
C LEU A 403 -13.94 -26.72 -16.18
N LYS A 404 -13.41 -26.80 -14.95
CA LYS A 404 -12.98 -28.08 -14.35
C LYS A 404 -14.12 -29.09 -14.35
N GLU A 405 -15.29 -28.72 -13.84
CA GLU A 405 -16.44 -29.62 -13.78
C GLU A 405 -16.90 -30.10 -15.16
N LYS A 406 -16.98 -29.19 -16.15
CA LYS A 406 -17.33 -29.52 -17.53
C LYS A 406 -16.34 -30.53 -18.10
N TRP A 407 -15.06 -30.21 -18.05
CA TRP A 407 -14.01 -31.01 -18.67
C TRP A 407 -13.86 -32.39 -18.00
N ILE A 408 -14.02 -32.48 -16.68
CA ILE A 408 -14.03 -33.76 -15.97
C ILE A 408 -15.21 -34.63 -16.43
N LYS A 409 -16.40 -34.05 -16.62
CA LYS A 409 -17.56 -34.78 -17.15
C LYS A 409 -17.34 -35.26 -18.59
N GLU A 410 -16.53 -34.54 -19.36
CA GLU A 410 -16.09 -34.93 -20.71
C GLU A 410 -14.97 -35.99 -20.71
N GLY A 411 -14.52 -36.45 -19.53
CA GLY A 411 -13.50 -37.49 -19.39
C GLY A 411 -12.06 -36.97 -19.38
N LYS A 412 -11.84 -35.66 -19.25
CA LYS A 412 -10.51 -35.06 -19.13
C LYS A 412 -9.89 -35.35 -17.74
N PRO A 413 -8.55 -35.33 -17.58
CA PRO A 413 -7.89 -35.84 -16.37
C PRO A 413 -8.19 -35.02 -15.10
N ALA A 414 -9.07 -35.55 -14.24
CA ALA A 414 -9.60 -34.83 -13.07
C ALA A 414 -8.53 -34.39 -12.07
N GLN A 415 -7.57 -35.26 -11.74
CA GLN A 415 -6.51 -34.92 -10.78
C GLN A 415 -5.67 -33.73 -11.28
N PHE A 416 -5.29 -33.76 -12.56
CA PHE A 416 -4.50 -32.69 -13.16
C PHE A 416 -5.26 -31.36 -13.16
N LEU A 417 -6.53 -31.37 -13.63
CA LEU A 417 -7.37 -30.18 -13.65
C LEU A 417 -7.60 -29.57 -12.26
N ASN A 418 -7.78 -30.41 -11.24
CA ASN A 418 -7.91 -29.96 -9.85
C ASN A 418 -6.59 -29.41 -9.28
N ASP A 419 -5.45 -29.98 -9.66
CA ASP A 419 -4.15 -29.54 -9.17
C ASP A 419 -3.73 -28.19 -9.78
N ILE A 420 -4.01 -27.94 -11.07
CA ILE A 420 -3.61 -26.71 -11.79
C ILE A 420 -4.64 -25.58 -11.73
N GLY A 421 -5.91 -25.90 -11.45
CA GLY A 421 -6.99 -24.91 -11.44
C GLY A 421 -6.95 -24.04 -10.20
N MET A 422 -6.26 -22.89 -10.30
CA MET A 422 -6.01 -21.90 -9.24
C MET A 422 -7.28 -21.16 -8.80
N GLU A 423 -8.21 -21.89 -8.19
CA GLU A 423 -9.50 -21.42 -7.67
C GLU A 423 -9.83 -22.09 -6.34
N THR A 424 -10.51 -21.39 -5.44
CA THR A 424 -11.07 -21.93 -4.20
C THR A 424 -12.36 -21.18 -3.85
N LYS A 425 -13.37 -21.85 -3.30
CA LYS A 425 -14.70 -21.27 -2.97
C LYS A 425 -15.44 -20.58 -4.13
N GLY A 426 -15.05 -20.83 -5.37
CA GLY A 426 -15.68 -20.30 -6.59
C GLY A 426 -15.03 -19.02 -7.08
N LEU A 427 -13.87 -18.66 -6.52
CA LEU A 427 -13.11 -17.47 -6.87
C LEU A 427 -11.67 -17.86 -7.20
N GLU A 428 -11.15 -17.29 -8.28
CA GLU A 428 -9.78 -17.43 -8.73
C GLU A 428 -8.79 -16.78 -7.75
N PHE A 429 -7.57 -17.32 -7.70
CA PHE A 429 -6.50 -16.79 -6.85
C PHE A 429 -6.03 -15.42 -7.35
N SER A 430 -5.86 -14.46 -6.45
CA SER A 430 -5.12 -13.24 -6.80
C SER A 430 -3.63 -13.49 -7.02
N GLU A 431 -2.95 -12.54 -7.64
CA GLU A 431 -1.74 -12.77 -8.40
C GLU A 431 -0.45 -12.78 -7.55
N TYR A 432 -0.36 -13.74 -6.63
CA TYR A 432 0.85 -14.02 -5.84
C TYR A 432 1.14 -15.52 -5.77
N VAL A 433 2.37 -15.92 -6.11
CA VAL A 433 2.80 -17.33 -5.98
C VAL A 433 3.00 -17.69 -4.51
N THR A 434 2.25 -18.67 -4.04
CA THR A 434 2.19 -19.05 -2.61
C THR A 434 2.99 -20.30 -2.25
N LYS A 435 3.57 -21.01 -3.22
CA LYS A 435 4.26 -22.30 -3.04
C LYS A 435 5.23 -22.34 -1.85
N GLU A 436 5.93 -21.23 -1.61
CA GLU A 436 6.95 -21.11 -0.55
C GLU A 436 6.48 -20.36 0.70
N SER A 437 5.28 -19.77 0.68
CA SER A 437 4.71 -19.04 1.81
C SER A 437 3.53 -19.79 2.40
N LEU A 438 3.80 -20.52 3.48
CA LEU A 438 2.76 -21.19 4.26
C LEU A 438 1.74 -20.18 4.82
N ALA A 439 2.19 -18.95 5.14
CA ALA A 439 1.30 -17.88 5.56
C ALA A 439 0.31 -17.48 4.45
N GLN A 440 0.79 -17.21 3.24
CA GLN A 440 -0.10 -16.82 2.14
C GLN A 440 -1.01 -17.96 1.68
N GLN A 441 -0.54 -19.22 1.74
CA GLN A 441 -1.38 -20.41 1.51
C GLN A 441 -2.59 -20.42 2.44
N GLY A 442 -2.36 -20.30 3.76
CA GLY A 442 -3.44 -20.21 4.75
C GLY A 442 -4.33 -18.98 4.56
N GLY A 443 -3.74 -17.85 4.15
CA GLY A 443 -4.47 -16.61 3.88
C GLY A 443 -5.54 -16.78 2.82
N TYR A 444 -5.17 -17.37 1.68
CA TYR A 444 -6.11 -17.67 0.60
C TYR A 444 -7.11 -18.78 0.96
N GLY A 445 -6.63 -19.84 1.61
CA GLY A 445 -7.50 -20.94 2.00
C GLY A 445 -8.58 -20.54 2.99
N MET A 446 -8.27 -19.71 3.99
CA MET A 446 -9.22 -19.32 5.04
C MET A 446 -10.08 -18.11 4.70
N ALA A 447 -9.74 -17.36 3.66
CA ALA A 447 -10.50 -16.18 3.28
C ALA A 447 -11.96 -16.56 2.98
N VAL A 448 -12.90 -15.87 3.65
CA VAL A 448 -14.31 -16.29 3.64
C VAL A 448 -14.93 -16.07 2.25
N LYS A 449 -14.46 -15.07 1.52
CA LYS A 449 -14.93 -14.72 0.17
C LYS A 449 -14.25 -15.51 -0.95
N GLY A 450 -13.28 -16.36 -0.63
CA GLY A 450 -12.38 -16.98 -1.61
C GLY A 450 -10.97 -16.38 -1.61
N PRO A 451 -10.04 -16.89 -2.43
CA PRO A 451 -8.60 -16.63 -2.37
C PRO A 451 -8.19 -15.25 -2.91
N GLN A 452 -8.64 -14.21 -2.24
CA GLN A 452 -8.18 -12.83 -2.43
C GLN A 452 -7.13 -12.44 -1.36
N HIS A 453 -6.21 -11.54 -1.72
CA HIS A 453 -5.13 -11.08 -0.85
C HIS A 453 -5.53 -9.88 0.02
N ASP A 454 -6.68 -9.26 -0.24
CA ASP A 454 -7.24 -8.14 0.53
C ASP A 454 -7.40 -8.48 2.03
N GLU A 455 -7.86 -9.69 2.36
CA GLU A 455 -7.95 -10.23 3.72
C GLU A 455 -6.56 -10.53 4.28
N ALA A 456 -5.72 -11.23 3.53
CA ALA A 456 -4.42 -11.70 4.00
C ALA A 456 -3.35 -11.44 2.94
N TRP A 457 -2.70 -10.28 3.01
CA TRP A 457 -1.50 -9.98 2.21
C TRP A 457 -0.26 -10.17 3.09
N LEU A 458 0.12 -11.44 3.28
CA LEU A 458 1.24 -11.84 4.16
C LEU A 458 2.49 -12.19 3.37
N ILE A 459 2.37 -12.33 2.05
CA ILE A 459 3.46 -12.75 1.17
C ILE A 459 4.72 -11.88 1.32
N PHE A 460 4.56 -10.56 1.44
CA PHE A 460 5.66 -9.62 1.58
C PHE A 460 6.35 -9.77 2.95
N MET A 461 5.55 -9.95 4.01
CA MET A 461 6.07 -10.17 5.36
C MET A 461 6.83 -11.49 5.49
N ASP A 462 6.33 -12.55 4.86
CA ASP A 462 6.93 -13.88 4.92
C ASP A 462 8.17 -13.99 4.02
N MET A 463 8.02 -13.67 2.73
CA MET A 463 9.01 -14.01 1.71
C MET A 463 10.00 -12.89 1.39
N VAL A 464 9.60 -11.62 1.55
CA VAL A 464 10.45 -10.47 1.19
C VAL A 464 11.18 -9.93 2.41
N ASN A 465 10.45 -9.65 3.49
CA ASN A 465 11.00 -9.05 4.69
C ASN A 465 11.40 -10.05 5.78
N ASN A 466 10.97 -11.31 5.68
CA ASN A 466 11.18 -12.37 6.68
C ASN A 466 10.80 -11.92 8.12
N GLN A 467 9.66 -11.25 8.25
CA GLN A 467 9.14 -10.70 9.51
C GLN A 467 8.37 -11.73 10.35
N ILE A 468 7.98 -12.86 9.75
CA ILE A 468 7.23 -13.96 10.39
C ILE A 468 7.92 -15.32 10.16
N PRO A 469 9.18 -15.48 10.62
CA PRO A 469 10.03 -16.59 10.22
C PRO A 469 9.54 -17.95 10.74
N THR A 470 8.92 -18.00 11.93
CA THR A 470 8.53 -19.28 12.55
C THR A 470 7.11 -19.71 12.16
N PHE A 471 6.79 -20.99 12.37
CA PHE A 471 5.43 -21.50 12.19
C PHE A 471 4.41 -20.76 13.09
N GLU A 472 4.78 -20.49 14.35
CA GLU A 472 3.89 -19.79 15.28
C GLU A 472 3.67 -18.33 14.88
N ASP A 473 4.69 -17.64 14.36
CA ASP A 473 4.54 -16.27 13.83
C ASP A 473 3.58 -16.25 12.64
N LYS A 474 3.67 -17.23 11.74
CA LYS A 474 2.75 -17.37 10.59
C LYS A 474 1.32 -17.63 11.05
N ALA A 475 1.13 -18.52 12.02
CA ALA A 475 -0.19 -18.83 12.57
C ALA A 475 -0.79 -17.61 13.29
N GLU A 476 0.02 -16.83 14.01
CA GLU A 476 -0.42 -15.59 14.65
C GLU A 476 -0.75 -14.51 13.63
N ALA A 477 0.06 -14.36 12.58
CA ALA A 477 -0.21 -13.43 11.49
C ALA A 477 -1.55 -13.72 10.79
N LEU A 478 -1.89 -15.00 10.60
CA LEU A 478 -3.15 -15.44 10.01
C LEU A 478 -4.38 -15.29 10.93
N TYR A 479 -4.15 -15.03 12.21
CA TYR A 479 -5.18 -14.58 13.13
C TYR A 479 -5.32 -13.05 13.08
N TYR A 480 -4.24 -12.32 13.30
CA TYR A 480 -4.27 -10.86 13.46
C TYR A 480 -4.59 -10.10 12.16
N PHE A 481 -3.87 -10.38 11.08
CA PHE A 481 -3.94 -9.54 9.87
C PHE A 481 -5.25 -9.66 9.11
N PRO A 482 -5.87 -10.84 8.94
CA PRO A 482 -7.20 -10.93 8.35
C PRO A 482 -8.25 -10.11 9.08
N LEU A 483 -8.22 -10.10 10.41
CA LEU A 483 -9.10 -9.27 11.22
C LEU A 483 -8.77 -7.79 11.02
N PHE A 484 -7.51 -7.38 11.21
CA PHE A 484 -7.16 -5.97 11.11
C PHE A 484 -7.39 -5.40 9.69
N ARG A 485 -7.00 -6.12 8.64
CA ARG A 485 -7.17 -5.68 7.24
C ARG A 485 -8.63 -5.55 6.83
N THR A 486 -9.52 -6.37 7.38
CA THR A 486 -10.96 -6.27 7.09
C THR A 486 -11.68 -5.26 7.97
N TRP A 487 -11.11 -4.87 9.11
CA TRP A 487 -11.64 -3.78 9.93
C TRP A 487 -11.72 -2.46 9.15
N PHE A 488 -10.78 -2.17 8.25
CA PHE A 488 -10.83 -1.02 7.33
C PHE A 488 -12.13 -0.97 6.53
N GLY A 489 -12.62 -2.13 6.07
CA GLY A 489 -13.89 -2.24 5.34
C GLY A 489 -15.10 -1.90 6.20
N LEU A 490 -15.06 -2.16 7.52
CA LEU A 490 -16.12 -1.73 8.44
C LEU A 490 -16.17 -0.21 8.63
N GLN A 491 -15.01 0.44 8.51
CA GLN A 491 -14.89 1.90 8.71
C GLN A 491 -14.96 2.70 7.40
N GLY A 492 -15.05 2.04 6.24
CA GLY A 492 -15.00 2.71 4.94
C GLY A 492 -13.65 3.38 4.65
N LEU A 493 -12.55 2.82 5.18
CA LEU A 493 -11.19 3.36 5.01
C LEU A 493 -10.38 2.55 4.01
N CYS A 494 -9.46 3.21 3.30
CA CYS A 494 -8.45 2.54 2.51
C CYS A 494 -7.37 1.93 3.41
N LYS A 495 -6.92 0.71 3.12
CA LYS A 495 -5.88 0.02 3.91
C LYS A 495 -4.45 0.30 3.44
N ILE A 496 -4.26 0.80 2.22
CA ILE A 496 -2.92 1.10 1.67
C ILE A 496 -2.21 2.18 2.51
N ILE A 497 -2.97 3.13 3.06
CA ILE A 497 -2.43 4.17 3.97
C ILE A 497 -1.92 3.62 5.32
N TRP A 498 -2.21 2.36 5.64
CA TRP A 498 -1.68 1.71 6.84
C TRP A 498 -0.28 1.15 6.62
N ASN A 499 -0.05 0.35 5.56
CA ASN A 499 1.16 -0.48 5.49
C ASN A 499 2.10 -0.21 4.33
N ASP A 500 1.66 0.47 3.28
CA ASP A 500 2.54 0.77 2.16
C ASP A 500 3.58 1.79 2.60
N VAL A 501 3.15 3.00 2.99
CA VAL A 501 4.05 3.99 3.55
C VAL A 501 4.00 3.90 5.06
N VAL A 502 5.15 3.72 5.71
CA VAL A 502 5.25 3.57 7.17
C VAL A 502 6.08 4.69 7.81
N PRO A 503 5.92 4.96 9.11
CA PRO A 503 6.74 5.94 9.81
C PRO A 503 8.23 5.60 9.68
N ALA A 504 9.07 6.62 9.46
CA ALA A 504 10.50 6.42 9.18
C ALA A 504 11.25 5.71 10.33
N ASP A 505 10.74 5.77 11.55
CA ASP A 505 11.27 5.15 12.76
C ASP A 505 10.52 3.86 13.17
N ASN A 506 9.60 3.35 12.34
CA ASN A 506 8.82 2.14 12.63
C ASN A 506 9.69 0.92 12.91
N TYR A 507 10.88 0.83 12.29
CA TYR A 507 11.84 -0.26 12.52
C TYR A 507 12.36 -0.34 13.96
N LEU A 508 12.18 0.71 14.78
CA LEU A 508 12.52 0.71 16.21
C LEU A 508 11.44 0.10 17.10
N GLN A 509 10.24 -0.16 16.56
CA GLN A 509 9.12 -0.71 17.31
C GLN A 509 9.28 -2.22 17.52
N LYS A 510 8.85 -2.71 18.70
CA LYS A 510 8.91 -4.15 19.05
C LYS A 510 8.14 -5.03 18.06
N GLU A 511 6.97 -4.57 17.63
CA GLU A 511 6.11 -5.23 16.64
C GLU A 511 6.02 -4.39 15.36
N ALA A 512 7.18 -4.03 14.78
CA ALA A 512 7.26 -3.16 13.60
C ALA A 512 6.39 -3.64 12.42
N HIS A 513 6.18 -4.96 12.31
CA HIS A 513 5.33 -5.57 11.27
C HIS A 513 3.84 -5.22 11.39
N LYS A 514 3.35 -4.79 12.57
CA LYS A 514 1.97 -4.29 12.76
C LYS A 514 1.83 -2.79 12.48
N ILE A 515 2.94 -2.06 12.45
CA ILE A 515 3.02 -0.60 12.32
C ILE A 515 2.22 0.06 13.45
N PRO A 516 2.66 -0.10 14.73
CA PRO A 516 1.84 0.21 15.90
C PRO A 516 1.38 1.66 15.98
N GLU A 517 2.14 2.58 15.39
CA GLU A 517 1.76 3.98 15.38
C GLU A 517 0.52 4.25 14.51
N HIS A 518 0.47 3.67 13.31
CA HIS A 518 -0.69 3.80 12.44
C HIS A 518 -1.92 3.15 13.07
N VAL A 519 -1.76 1.97 13.69
CA VAL A 519 -2.86 1.31 14.43
C VAL A 519 -3.43 2.25 15.50
N ARG A 520 -2.58 2.92 16.29
CA ARG A 520 -3.03 3.92 17.27
C ARG A 520 -3.70 5.12 16.62
N ASN A 521 -3.19 5.61 15.49
CA ASN A 521 -3.79 6.74 14.77
C ASN A 521 -5.20 6.40 14.25
N PHE A 522 -5.43 5.18 13.76
CA PHE A 522 -6.76 4.72 13.36
C PHE A 522 -7.72 4.54 14.54
N GLN A 523 -7.24 4.04 15.68
CA GLN A 523 -8.03 3.97 16.91
C GLN A 523 -8.47 5.37 17.37
N LYS A 524 -7.57 6.34 17.31
CA LYS A 524 -7.86 7.75 17.66
C LYS A 524 -8.75 8.45 16.64
N PHE A 525 -8.63 8.10 15.36
CA PHE A 525 -9.58 8.52 14.35
C PHE A 525 -11.00 8.03 14.67
N TYR A 526 -11.16 6.74 15.00
CA TYR A 526 -12.45 6.17 15.39
C TYR A 526 -13.02 6.83 16.66
N GLU A 527 -12.20 6.99 17.69
CA GLU A 527 -12.58 7.64 18.95
C GLU A 527 -12.98 9.11 18.72
N GLY A 528 -12.22 9.86 17.93
CA GLY A 528 -12.54 11.25 17.60
C GLY A 528 -13.81 11.37 16.76
N MET A 529 -14.12 10.40 15.89
CA MET A 529 -15.35 10.42 15.11
C MET A 529 -16.57 10.08 15.98
N THR A 530 -16.48 9.02 16.77
CA THR A 530 -17.64 8.40 17.43
C THR A 530 -17.83 8.80 18.90
N GLY A 531 -16.77 9.30 19.54
CA GLY A 531 -16.71 9.49 21.00
C GLY A 531 -16.53 8.18 21.78
N ILE A 532 -16.34 7.04 21.10
CA ILE A 532 -16.22 5.72 21.72
C ILE A 532 -14.75 5.30 21.77
N PRO A 533 -14.16 5.10 22.97
CA PRO A 533 -12.77 4.66 23.09
C PRO A 533 -12.53 3.29 22.46
N LEU A 534 -11.47 3.19 21.66
CA LEU A 534 -11.09 1.96 20.97
C LEU A 534 -9.65 1.56 21.34
N ASP A 535 -9.50 0.32 21.80
CA ASP A 535 -8.21 -0.35 21.97
C ASP A 535 -8.08 -1.50 20.96
N GLU A 536 -6.89 -2.11 20.86
CA GLU A 536 -6.61 -3.15 19.88
C GLU A 536 -7.53 -4.35 20.03
N LYS A 537 -7.80 -4.78 21.27
CA LYS A 537 -8.69 -5.91 21.53
C LYS A 537 -10.11 -5.61 21.07
N LYS A 538 -10.68 -4.45 21.44
CA LYS A 538 -12.03 -4.04 21.03
C LYS A 538 -12.14 -3.90 19.52
N MET A 539 -11.11 -3.36 18.87
CA MET A 539 -11.03 -3.26 17.42
C MET A 539 -11.07 -4.63 16.75
N LEU A 540 -10.25 -5.58 17.23
CA LEU A 540 -10.26 -6.96 16.75
C LEU A 540 -11.59 -7.66 17.04
N ASP A 541 -12.20 -7.43 18.21
CA ASP A 541 -13.51 -8.00 18.56
C ASP A 541 -14.64 -7.46 17.65
N GLN A 542 -14.60 -6.17 17.26
CA GLN A 542 -15.56 -5.61 16.31
C GLN A 542 -15.58 -6.38 14.99
N ILE A 543 -14.41 -6.61 14.40
CA ILE A 543 -14.30 -7.33 13.14
C ILE A 543 -14.46 -8.84 13.31
N ALA A 544 -14.03 -9.42 14.44
CA ALA A 544 -14.22 -10.83 14.73
C ALA A 544 -15.72 -11.19 14.78
N ARG A 545 -16.60 -10.31 15.27
CA ARG A 545 -18.05 -10.51 15.18
C ARG A 545 -18.52 -10.69 13.74
N VAL A 546 -18.13 -9.76 12.86
CA VAL A 546 -18.54 -9.78 11.44
C VAL A 546 -17.94 -10.97 10.72
N TYR A 547 -16.67 -11.28 10.97
CA TYR A 547 -15.98 -12.40 10.34
C TYR A 547 -16.59 -13.75 10.73
N ASN A 548 -16.93 -13.94 12.01
CA ASN A 548 -17.63 -15.15 12.46
C ASN A 548 -19.05 -15.21 11.90
N LEU A 549 -19.77 -14.08 11.83
CA LEU A 549 -21.09 -14.04 11.21
C LEU A 549 -21.03 -14.45 9.73
N GLN A 550 -20.07 -13.94 8.96
CA GLN A 550 -19.85 -14.33 7.57
C GLN A 550 -19.56 -15.83 7.45
N ARG A 551 -18.74 -16.39 8.35
CA ARG A 551 -18.46 -17.84 8.39
C ARG A 551 -19.72 -18.67 8.68
N ILE A 552 -20.57 -18.22 9.62
CA ILE A 552 -21.86 -18.86 9.92
C ILE A 552 -22.80 -18.77 8.72
N MET A 553 -22.85 -17.63 8.02
CA MET A 553 -23.62 -17.49 6.79
C MET A 553 -23.15 -18.47 5.71
N SER A 554 -21.85 -18.69 5.55
CA SER A 554 -21.33 -19.74 4.65
C SER A 554 -21.82 -21.13 5.05
N LYS A 555 -21.82 -21.45 6.35
CA LYS A 555 -22.33 -22.73 6.89
C LYS A 555 -23.83 -22.90 6.67
N LEU A 556 -24.62 -21.85 6.83
CA LEU A 556 -26.05 -21.84 6.51
C LEU A 556 -26.31 -22.23 5.04
N LEU A 557 -25.42 -21.83 4.14
CA LEU A 557 -25.50 -22.16 2.71
C LEU A 557 -24.86 -23.52 2.34
N GLY A 558 -24.42 -24.32 3.33
CA GLY A 558 -23.82 -25.64 3.12
C GLY A 558 -22.30 -25.65 2.90
N PHE A 559 -21.63 -24.51 3.07
CA PHE A 559 -20.19 -24.31 2.93
C PHE A 559 -19.55 -24.00 4.30
N GLY A 560 -18.42 -23.28 4.33
CA GLY A 560 -17.81 -22.76 5.56
C GLY A 560 -17.20 -23.82 6.49
N THR A 561 -16.84 -24.98 5.93
CA THR A 561 -16.17 -26.08 6.65
C THR A 561 -14.73 -26.24 6.17
N ARG A 562 -13.95 -27.12 6.82
CA ARG A 562 -12.54 -27.34 6.47
C ARG A 562 -12.37 -27.79 5.02
N LYS A 563 -13.32 -28.55 4.48
CA LYS A 563 -13.30 -28.99 3.07
C LYS A 563 -13.27 -27.80 2.10
N ASP A 564 -13.90 -26.69 2.47
CA ASP A 564 -14.05 -25.49 1.65
C ASP A 564 -12.82 -24.58 1.74
N ASP A 565 -11.98 -24.79 2.76
CA ASP A 565 -10.69 -24.10 2.93
C ASP A 565 -9.52 -24.86 2.28
N ARG A 566 -9.79 -25.90 1.49
CA ARG A 566 -8.75 -26.56 0.69
C ARG A 566 -8.36 -25.70 -0.50
N ILE A 567 -7.06 -25.69 -0.79
CA ILE A 567 -6.48 -24.99 -1.93
C ILE A 567 -5.92 -26.00 -2.95
N PRO A 568 -5.86 -25.65 -4.25
CA PRO A 568 -5.25 -26.51 -5.27
C PRO A 568 -3.78 -26.77 -4.96
N TYR A 569 -3.28 -27.96 -5.32
CA TYR A 569 -1.90 -28.32 -4.99
C TYR A 569 -0.86 -27.41 -5.66
N ARG A 570 -1.18 -26.78 -6.80
CA ARG A 570 -0.33 -25.75 -7.43
C ARG A 570 -0.02 -24.56 -6.50
N ALA A 571 -0.90 -24.23 -5.56
CA ALA A 571 -0.64 -23.21 -4.54
C ALA A 571 0.35 -23.68 -3.47
N MET A 572 0.51 -25.00 -3.29
CA MET A 572 1.42 -25.57 -2.31
C MET A 572 2.76 -25.97 -2.94
N GLY A 573 2.80 -26.49 -4.16
CA GLY A 573 4.02 -27.03 -4.76
C GLY A 573 3.96 -27.25 -6.27
N PRO A 574 5.03 -27.82 -6.86
CA PRO A 574 5.11 -28.10 -8.29
C PRO A 574 4.17 -29.26 -8.66
N VAL A 575 3.30 -29.08 -9.65
CA VAL A 575 2.36 -30.11 -10.13
C VAL A 575 2.97 -30.93 -11.26
N THR A 576 3.76 -30.31 -12.13
CA THR A 576 4.44 -30.98 -13.25
C THR A 576 5.93 -31.15 -13.02
N LYS A 577 6.53 -32.06 -13.80
CA LYS A 577 7.98 -32.31 -13.79
C LYS A 577 8.77 -31.06 -14.15
N GLU A 578 8.31 -30.34 -15.16
CA GLU A 578 8.94 -29.09 -15.64
C GLU A 578 8.95 -28.02 -14.54
N GLU A 579 7.86 -27.93 -13.75
CA GLU A 579 7.83 -27.01 -12.61
C GLU A 579 8.86 -27.39 -11.54
N TYR A 580 8.98 -28.68 -11.20
CA TYR A 580 9.99 -29.14 -10.25
C TYR A 580 11.39 -28.82 -10.76
N GLU A 581 11.67 -29.21 -12.01
CA GLU A 581 13.00 -29.08 -12.63
C GLU A 581 13.43 -27.62 -12.80
N SER A 582 12.49 -26.71 -13.04
CA SER A 582 12.77 -25.27 -13.09
C SER A 582 13.40 -24.72 -11.80
N ARG A 583 13.24 -25.44 -10.67
CA ARG A 583 13.81 -25.06 -9.36
C ARG A 583 14.37 -26.26 -8.59
N ALA A 584 14.93 -27.24 -9.30
CA ALA A 584 15.35 -28.51 -8.70
C ALA A 584 16.26 -28.31 -7.48
N GLU A 585 17.24 -27.40 -7.55
CA GLU A 585 18.16 -27.10 -6.45
C GLU A 585 17.42 -26.66 -5.17
N ARG A 586 16.40 -25.82 -5.31
CA ARG A 586 15.61 -25.33 -4.18
C ARG A 586 14.81 -26.46 -3.54
N TYR A 587 14.13 -27.27 -4.34
CA TYR A 587 13.28 -28.36 -3.84
C TYR A 587 14.13 -29.51 -3.26
N ASP A 588 15.23 -29.87 -3.92
CA ASP A 588 16.18 -30.88 -3.43
C ASP A 588 16.80 -30.44 -2.09
N ARG A 589 17.10 -29.15 -1.92
CA ARG A 589 17.56 -28.60 -0.63
C ARG A 589 16.49 -28.73 0.45
N GLN A 590 15.22 -28.44 0.16
CA GLN A 590 14.13 -28.63 1.14
C GLN A 590 13.95 -30.11 1.52
N LEU A 591 14.00 -31.02 0.55
CA LEU A 591 13.95 -32.46 0.82
C LEU A 591 15.05 -32.86 1.80
N LYS A 592 16.28 -32.40 1.57
CA LYS A 592 17.43 -32.76 2.40
C LYS A 592 17.43 -32.10 3.77
N GLU A 593 17.27 -30.77 3.83
CA GLU A 593 17.49 -29.98 5.04
C GLU A 593 16.28 -29.88 5.96
N ILE A 594 15.07 -29.92 5.38
CA ILE A 594 13.81 -29.73 6.14
C ILE A 594 13.10 -31.07 6.33
N ILE A 595 12.98 -31.87 5.27
CA ILE A 595 12.23 -33.14 5.29
C ILE A 595 13.12 -34.30 5.76
N GLY A 596 14.45 -34.18 5.64
CA GLY A 596 15.42 -35.20 6.03
C GLY A 596 15.54 -36.37 5.05
N VAL A 597 15.19 -36.14 3.78
CA VAL A 597 15.26 -37.13 2.69
C VAL A 597 16.36 -36.76 1.71
N ASP A 598 17.27 -37.69 1.43
CA ASP A 598 18.26 -37.50 0.38
C ASP A 598 17.60 -37.57 -1.02
N PRO A 599 17.67 -36.49 -1.83
CA PRO A 599 17.14 -36.50 -3.19
C PRO A 599 18.00 -37.32 -4.17
N ALA A 600 19.24 -37.69 -3.82
CA ALA A 600 20.12 -38.44 -4.71
C ALA A 600 19.52 -39.82 -5.08
N GLY A 601 19.57 -40.17 -6.36
CA GLY A 601 19.08 -41.46 -6.88
C GLY A 601 17.56 -41.59 -7.02
N LYS A 602 16.78 -40.57 -6.66
CA LYS A 602 15.32 -40.53 -6.85
C LYS A 602 14.93 -39.87 -8.17
N SER A 603 13.87 -40.36 -8.81
CA SER A 603 13.27 -39.69 -9.97
C SER A 603 12.60 -38.37 -9.56
N THR A 604 12.38 -37.45 -10.52
CA THR A 604 11.66 -36.19 -10.25
C THR A 604 10.26 -36.45 -9.69
N GLU A 605 9.57 -37.46 -10.21
CA GLU A 605 8.22 -37.85 -9.79
C GLU A 605 8.20 -38.38 -8.35
N GLU A 606 9.21 -39.17 -7.95
CA GLU A 606 9.35 -39.63 -6.56
C GLU A 606 9.59 -38.46 -5.60
N LYS A 607 10.46 -37.53 -5.99
CA LYS A 607 10.76 -36.31 -5.22
C LYS A 607 9.51 -35.44 -5.04
N MET A 608 8.76 -35.21 -6.13
CA MET A 608 7.51 -34.46 -6.11
C MET A 608 6.46 -35.09 -5.19
N LYS A 609 6.33 -36.43 -5.19
CA LYS A 609 5.39 -37.14 -4.31
C LYS A 609 5.73 -36.95 -2.82
N ILE A 610 7.02 -37.00 -2.48
CA ILE A 610 7.49 -36.76 -1.10
C ILE A 610 7.23 -35.31 -0.69
N LEU A 611 7.57 -34.36 -1.56
CA LEU A 611 7.35 -32.93 -1.33
C LEU A 611 5.86 -32.61 -1.16
N ARG A 612 4.99 -33.17 -2.02
CA ARG A 612 3.54 -33.00 -1.96
C ARG A 612 2.97 -33.38 -0.61
N LYS A 613 3.27 -34.61 -0.17
CA LYS A 613 2.81 -35.13 1.11
C LYS A 613 3.24 -34.22 2.25
N TYR A 614 4.51 -33.81 2.28
CA TYR A 614 5.02 -32.91 3.33
C TYR A 614 4.28 -31.57 3.33
N ARG A 615 4.11 -30.93 2.16
CA ARG A 615 3.49 -29.59 2.07
C ARG A 615 2.00 -29.61 2.42
N GLU A 616 1.26 -30.62 1.98
CA GLU A 616 -0.14 -30.83 2.38
C GLU A 616 -0.24 -31.03 3.90
N GLU A 617 0.66 -31.81 4.52
CA GLU A 617 0.69 -31.98 5.98
C GLU A 617 1.01 -30.68 6.75
N GLN A 618 1.89 -29.82 6.22
CA GLN A 618 2.18 -28.52 6.85
C GLN A 618 0.98 -27.57 6.76
N TYR A 619 0.27 -27.58 5.64
CA TYR A 619 -0.96 -26.81 5.47
C TYR A 619 -2.01 -27.23 6.50
N GLU A 620 -2.30 -28.53 6.63
CA GLU A 620 -3.28 -29.03 7.60
C GLU A 620 -2.92 -28.67 9.05
N LYS A 621 -1.62 -28.74 9.41
CA LYS A 621 -1.14 -28.30 10.74
C LYS A 621 -1.36 -26.81 10.96
N LEU A 622 -1.12 -25.98 9.94
CA LEU A 622 -1.37 -24.54 10.00
C LEU A 622 -2.86 -24.26 10.24
N MET A 623 -3.74 -24.93 9.50
CA MET A 623 -5.19 -24.77 9.63
C MET A 623 -5.65 -25.08 11.06
N ASP A 624 -5.17 -26.17 11.65
CA ASP A 624 -5.47 -26.51 13.06
C ASP A 624 -5.02 -25.41 14.02
N ALA A 625 -3.80 -24.89 13.83
CA ALA A 625 -3.21 -23.86 14.68
C ALA A 625 -3.99 -22.53 14.60
N VAL A 626 -4.49 -22.16 13.41
CA VAL A 626 -5.23 -20.91 13.19
C VAL A 626 -6.69 -21.05 13.60
N TYR A 627 -7.37 -22.16 13.29
CA TYR A 627 -8.74 -22.43 13.76
C TYR A 627 -8.83 -22.37 15.28
N LYS A 628 -7.85 -22.96 15.98
CA LYS A 628 -7.77 -22.87 17.43
C LYS A 628 -7.71 -21.41 17.91
N ARG A 629 -6.88 -20.56 17.29
CA ARG A 629 -6.76 -19.13 17.63
C ARG A 629 -8.04 -18.34 17.34
N ARG A 630 -8.74 -18.69 16.26
CA ARG A 630 -10.03 -18.06 15.90
C ARG A 630 -11.19 -18.46 16.81
N GLY A 631 -11.01 -19.49 17.64
CA GLY A 631 -12.08 -20.07 18.47
C GLY A 631 -13.01 -20.97 17.64
N TRP A 632 -12.48 -21.67 16.65
CA TRP A 632 -13.22 -22.56 15.75
C TRP A 632 -12.95 -24.03 16.08
N THR A 633 -13.83 -24.91 15.62
CA THR A 633 -13.64 -26.37 15.69
C THR A 633 -12.60 -26.81 14.66
N LYS A 634 -12.21 -28.10 14.70
CA LYS A 634 -11.26 -28.65 13.72
C LYS A 634 -11.82 -28.64 12.29
N ASP A 635 -13.14 -28.60 12.16
CA ASP A 635 -13.83 -28.44 10.88
C ASP A 635 -13.98 -26.97 10.45
N GLY A 636 -13.35 -26.03 11.15
CA GLY A 636 -13.34 -24.62 10.76
C GLY A 636 -14.67 -23.90 10.99
N VAL A 637 -15.52 -24.39 11.89
CA VAL A 637 -16.80 -23.76 12.27
C VAL A 637 -16.64 -23.03 13.61
N PRO A 638 -17.17 -21.80 13.77
CA PRO A 638 -17.13 -21.09 15.04
C PRO A 638 -17.72 -21.89 16.21
N LYS A 639 -17.01 -21.92 17.35
CA LYS A 639 -17.53 -22.52 18.59
C LYS A 639 -18.61 -21.64 19.21
N ILE A 640 -19.61 -22.23 19.84
CA ILE A 640 -20.65 -21.51 20.59
C ILE A 640 -20.03 -20.64 21.71
N GLU A 641 -18.99 -21.14 22.39
CA GLU A 641 -18.22 -20.36 23.37
C GLU A 641 -17.68 -19.07 22.75
N ARG A 642 -17.11 -19.16 21.54
CA ARG A 642 -16.60 -17.99 20.82
C ARG A 642 -17.71 -17.01 20.44
N LEU A 643 -18.91 -17.51 20.11
CA LEU A 643 -20.06 -16.63 19.83
C LEU A 643 -20.51 -15.86 21.08
N ARG A 644 -20.51 -16.51 22.26
CA ARG A 644 -20.82 -15.87 23.55
C ARG A 644 -19.79 -14.80 23.90
N GLU A 645 -18.50 -15.11 23.74
CA GLU A 645 -17.42 -14.13 23.96
C GLU A 645 -17.58 -12.87 23.11
N LEU A 646 -18.09 -13.03 21.89
CA LEU A 646 -18.27 -11.94 20.93
C LEU A 646 -19.65 -11.26 21.03
N GLY A 647 -20.57 -11.79 21.84
CA GLY A 647 -21.93 -11.29 22.01
C GLY A 647 -22.81 -11.47 20.77
N ILE A 648 -22.60 -12.56 20.01
CA ILE A 648 -23.34 -12.89 18.79
C ILE A 648 -23.96 -14.30 18.85
N ASP A 649 -24.17 -14.83 20.04
CA ASP A 649 -24.79 -16.14 20.31
C ASP A 649 -26.33 -16.11 20.23
N LEU A 650 -26.87 -15.43 19.21
CA LEU A 650 -28.30 -15.45 18.93
C LEU A 650 -28.77 -16.91 18.72
N PRO A 651 -29.95 -17.33 19.25
CA PRO A 651 -30.43 -18.70 19.14
C PRO A 651 -30.41 -19.25 17.71
N GLU A 652 -30.73 -18.42 16.72
CA GLU A 652 -30.74 -18.75 15.29
C GLU A 652 -29.33 -19.03 14.77
N LEU A 653 -28.31 -18.31 15.25
CA LEU A 653 -26.92 -18.52 14.85
C LEU A 653 -26.32 -19.75 15.52
N VAL A 654 -26.66 -19.98 16.80
CA VAL A 654 -26.26 -21.18 17.54
C VAL A 654 -26.82 -22.43 16.88
N GLU A 655 -28.09 -22.39 16.44
CA GLU A 655 -28.74 -23.50 15.75
C GLU A 655 -28.01 -23.93 14.47
N ILE A 656 -27.42 -22.98 13.73
CA ILE A 656 -26.67 -23.26 12.48
C ILE A 656 -25.35 -24.00 12.74
N VAL A 657 -24.70 -23.75 13.88
CA VAL A 657 -23.36 -24.29 14.17
C VAL A 657 -23.35 -25.47 15.13
N LYS A 658 -24.49 -25.79 15.77
CA LYS A 658 -24.56 -26.78 16.84
C LYS A 658 -24.14 -28.20 16.41
N ASP A 659 -24.34 -28.54 15.14
CA ASP A 659 -23.99 -29.84 14.55
C ASP A 659 -22.48 -30.03 14.40
N ALA A 660 -21.71 -28.95 14.47
CA ALA A 660 -20.28 -28.92 14.19
C ALA A 660 -19.42 -28.60 15.44
N GLN A 661 -19.97 -28.76 16.65
CA GLN A 661 -19.32 -28.36 17.91
C GLN A 661 -18.37 -29.40 18.51
N GLU A 662 -18.25 -30.59 17.91
CA GLU A 662 -17.34 -31.66 18.37
C GLU A 662 -15.85 -31.37 18.09
#